data_AF-A0A1V2BA96-F1
#
_entry.id   AF-A0A1V2BA96-F1
#
_cell.length_a   1.000
_cell.length_b   1.000
_cell.length_c   1.000
_cell.angle_alpha   90.00
_cell.angle_beta   90.00
_cell.angle_gamma   90.00
#
_symmetry.space_group_name_H-M   'P 1'
#
loop_
_entity.id
_entity.type
_entity.pdbx_description
1 polymer ?
#
loop_
_entity_poly.entity_id
_entity_poly.type
_entity_poly.pdbx_seq_one_letter_code
_entity_poly.pdbx_strand_id
1 'polypeptide(L)'
;MNKTAIIIGAGPAGLTAAYELLTRTDIKPVILEKSHDIGGISRTIRYKGNRMDIGGHRFFSKSDRVMKWWLQFMPLDIDSDPATRIHYQGKSRTISKSLQAELESTEKKSATPPTPNTEPFVMLLRRRLSRIFFLRKFFNYPLQLSFDTLQKLGFGTTMRIFFSYVYARVFPRKHEKSLEDFFINRFGQTLYQLFFKDYTEKVWGVSCREISPEWGAQRIKGLSITKALEHAIKSVTRKHSKDQVSQKDTETSLIENFLYPALGPGQLWEEVARQIQVMGGEIHFGQNVAGIATTVNVGGNSIDQMVKAVKTKDSETGESYTFCGDYFFSTMPVQELIAGMGEEVPGSVREVAAGLQYRDFITVGLLIKKTGFGTSNTTHPLETLQDTWIYIQEKDMKVGRIQLFHNWSPYLVKDSDTCWVGMEYFCQQGDELWQLTDEQMKQVATCELESMGLISPGAVIDGTVARIEKTYPAYFGTYDQFNSIKEYVDQHQNLFLVGRNGMHKYNNADHSMLTAMTAVDNIIDGIVTKANIWAINTEQEYHEEKATAGQQTAQPAPDSTQIERPYWKEWLQQPRYKTYGWLAIAAVLIQWIVFKYLYPYASFINGDSYAYLETAYHNLTINTYPVGYSMFLRLVSVFTKSDTALVTVQYLIQQASLVGWLFSVFYFLRLGRAVEIILLCFWVCNPVFLYLANYVSSDSLFLTLSLVWFTILLWILFQPTKQLLFWHGIVIILAFMVRYNAMWYPIISVCVISLSQQSLIRKAAGIMWSLALIGLFGFYTAAEYQRTTGIRQFSPFSGWQLANNALYAYRYVDGTAVKKVPPRFQELDKTVRTYFDTTRDTDKYPQELLKASTVYMWDIRSPLQIYMLKQFRKDPLASSLKRWAKVGPLYKEYGSYLIRQYPVTFIQMYVWPNFLKYYAPPVEFLEQYSTGKDSVMPIAKAWFGYKSLRIKSRFKTMEVHVLDFFPVFTGAINILFVLSIISFFILEGYKQKKVLTKLVIIAGSYWMMNLAFSVFASPIALRFQLLNIIIVLSCTSVIIEYIVKSMRTMNISVSEINAEENIILIH
;
A
#
# COMPACT_ATOMS: atom_id res chain seq x y z
N MET A 1 -9.97 -60.69 -23.26
CA MET A 1 -10.97 -59.81 -23.92
C MET A 1 -10.35 -58.42 -23.98
N ASN A 2 -10.41 -57.73 -25.13
CA ASN A 2 -9.95 -56.34 -25.21
C ASN A 2 -10.90 -55.49 -24.38
N LYS A 3 -10.35 -54.75 -23.42
CA LYS A 3 -11.14 -53.87 -22.55
C LYS A 3 -11.62 -52.66 -23.34
N THR A 4 -12.80 -52.14 -22.99
CA THR A 4 -13.41 -50.97 -23.63
C THR A 4 -13.61 -49.83 -22.64
N ALA A 5 -13.28 -48.60 -23.03
CA ALA A 5 -13.53 -47.39 -22.27
C ALA A 5 -14.62 -46.55 -22.94
N ILE A 6 -15.74 -46.31 -22.25
CA ILE A 6 -16.78 -45.39 -22.71
C ILE A 6 -16.47 -43.98 -22.22
N ILE A 7 -16.39 -43.02 -23.13
CA ILE A 7 -16.02 -41.63 -22.84
C ILE A 7 -17.18 -40.72 -23.23
N ILE A 8 -17.75 -40.02 -22.27
CA ILE A 8 -18.86 -39.09 -22.51
C ILE A 8 -18.28 -37.69 -22.81
N GLY A 9 -18.43 -37.25 -24.05
CA GLY A 9 -18.05 -35.94 -24.59
C GLY A 9 -16.73 -35.94 -25.37
N ALA A 10 -16.76 -35.32 -26.56
CA ALA A 10 -15.61 -35.13 -27.44
C ALA A 10 -14.93 -33.75 -27.26
N GLY A 11 -14.86 -33.29 -26.01
CA GLY A 11 -14.09 -32.09 -25.63
C GLY A 11 -12.60 -32.37 -25.37
N PRO A 12 -11.81 -31.36 -24.98
CA PRO A 12 -10.37 -31.50 -24.72
C PRO A 12 -10.02 -32.69 -23.81
N ALA A 13 -10.70 -32.83 -22.67
CA ALA A 13 -10.45 -33.93 -21.74
C ALA A 13 -10.80 -35.31 -22.33
N GLY A 14 -11.94 -35.43 -23.01
CA GLY A 14 -12.39 -36.71 -23.58
C GLY A 14 -11.50 -37.19 -24.72
N LEU A 15 -11.13 -36.28 -25.63
CA LEU A 15 -10.21 -36.56 -26.73
C LEU A 15 -8.81 -36.90 -26.22
N THR A 16 -8.30 -36.18 -25.22
CA THR A 16 -7.03 -36.51 -24.59
C THR A 16 -7.06 -37.90 -23.93
N ALA A 17 -8.12 -38.24 -23.20
CA ALA A 17 -8.27 -39.56 -22.59
C ALA A 17 -8.27 -40.67 -23.66
N ALA A 18 -9.05 -40.51 -24.73
CA ALA A 18 -9.12 -41.48 -25.82
C ALA A 18 -7.76 -41.69 -26.51
N TYR A 19 -7.05 -40.60 -26.80
CA TYR A 19 -5.74 -40.66 -27.43
C TYR A 19 -4.69 -41.33 -26.53
N GLU A 20 -4.65 -40.97 -25.24
CA GLU A 20 -3.72 -41.56 -24.27
C GLU A 20 -4.01 -43.07 -24.06
N LEU A 21 -5.29 -43.48 -24.05
CA LEU A 21 -5.65 -44.90 -23.97
C LEU A 21 -5.16 -45.69 -25.19
N LEU A 22 -5.37 -45.18 -26.41
CA LEU A 22 -4.95 -45.86 -27.65
C LEU A 22 -3.43 -45.98 -27.79
N THR A 23 -2.70 -44.99 -27.30
CA THR A 23 -1.23 -44.93 -27.48
C THR A 23 -0.46 -45.64 -26.38
N ARG A 24 -1.08 -45.85 -25.21
CA ARG A 24 -0.38 -46.37 -24.02
C ARG A 24 -1.00 -47.63 -23.42
N THR A 25 -2.15 -48.08 -23.92
CA THR A 25 -2.86 -49.26 -23.41
C THR A 25 -3.52 -50.06 -24.53
N ASP A 26 -3.99 -51.27 -24.23
CA ASP A 26 -4.82 -52.07 -25.14
C ASP A 26 -6.34 -51.80 -24.99
N ILE A 27 -6.70 -50.70 -24.34
CA ILE A 27 -8.10 -50.34 -24.05
C ILE A 27 -8.67 -49.54 -25.22
N LYS A 28 -9.74 -50.04 -25.84
CA LYS A 28 -10.41 -49.36 -26.95
C LYS A 28 -11.34 -48.25 -26.44
N PRO A 29 -11.14 -46.97 -26.80
CA PRO A 29 -12.06 -45.90 -26.44
C PRO A 29 -13.26 -45.81 -27.40
N VAL A 30 -14.44 -45.57 -26.84
CA VAL A 30 -15.68 -45.23 -27.56
C VAL A 30 -16.19 -43.91 -26.99
N ILE A 31 -16.09 -42.84 -27.78
CA ILE A 31 -16.56 -41.50 -27.41
C ILE A 31 -18.02 -41.33 -27.83
N LEU A 32 -18.84 -40.82 -26.91
CA LEU A 32 -20.24 -40.46 -27.12
C LEU A 32 -20.36 -38.94 -27.05
N GLU A 33 -20.69 -38.28 -28.15
CA GLU A 33 -20.79 -36.82 -28.24
C GLU A 33 -22.22 -36.41 -28.62
N LYS A 34 -22.79 -35.46 -27.86
CA LYS A 34 -24.16 -34.97 -28.07
C LYS A 34 -24.30 -34.13 -29.33
N SER A 35 -23.28 -33.37 -29.69
CA SER A 35 -23.27 -32.52 -30.88
C SER A 35 -22.66 -33.23 -32.10
N HIS A 36 -22.61 -32.54 -33.24
CA HIS A 36 -21.85 -32.98 -34.43
C HIS A 36 -20.49 -32.27 -34.54
N ASP A 37 -20.12 -31.47 -33.54
CA ASP A 37 -18.89 -30.70 -33.54
C ASP A 37 -17.87 -31.30 -32.57
N ILE A 38 -16.59 -31.23 -32.94
CA ILE A 38 -15.47 -31.69 -32.11
C ILE A 38 -14.90 -30.54 -31.28
N GLY A 39 -14.49 -30.83 -30.04
CA GLY A 39 -13.79 -29.89 -29.16
C GLY A 39 -14.66 -29.27 -28.06
N GLY A 40 -15.95 -29.60 -27.99
CA GLY A 40 -16.86 -29.09 -26.94
C GLY A 40 -16.88 -27.55 -26.89
N ILE A 41 -16.64 -26.95 -25.71
CA ILE A 41 -16.54 -25.48 -25.59
C ILE A 41 -15.27 -24.90 -26.20
N SER A 42 -14.30 -25.73 -26.63
CA SER A 42 -13.08 -25.31 -27.34
C SER A 42 -13.16 -25.56 -28.84
N ARG A 43 -14.36 -25.73 -29.41
CA ARG A 43 -14.58 -25.80 -30.87
C ARG A 43 -14.49 -24.43 -31.54
N THR A 44 -14.34 -24.44 -32.86
CA THR A 44 -14.38 -23.24 -33.71
C THR A 44 -15.64 -23.25 -34.57
N ILE A 45 -16.46 -22.21 -34.47
CA ILE A 45 -17.66 -22.02 -35.31
C ILE A 45 -17.22 -21.46 -36.66
N ARG A 46 -17.63 -22.10 -37.77
CA ARG A 46 -17.39 -21.62 -39.14
C ARG A 46 -18.66 -20.99 -39.71
N TYR A 47 -18.61 -19.72 -40.11
CA TYR A 47 -19.74 -19.00 -40.71
C TYR A 47 -19.32 -18.28 -42.00
N LYS A 48 -19.81 -18.77 -43.16
CA LYS A 48 -19.52 -18.23 -44.50
C LYS A 48 -18.03 -18.01 -44.79
N GLY A 49 -17.16 -18.82 -44.19
CA GLY A 49 -15.70 -18.76 -44.31
C GLY A 49 -14.98 -17.94 -43.22
N ASN A 50 -15.71 -17.19 -42.39
CA ASN A 50 -15.18 -16.60 -41.15
C ASN A 50 -15.24 -17.63 -40.01
N ARG A 51 -14.33 -17.52 -39.05
CA ARG A 51 -14.18 -18.46 -37.93
C ARG A 51 -14.25 -17.73 -36.60
N MET A 52 -14.98 -18.30 -35.64
CA MET A 52 -15.22 -17.71 -34.32
C MET A 52 -15.04 -18.73 -33.22
N ASP A 53 -14.29 -18.35 -32.19
CA ASP A 53 -14.11 -19.17 -31.00
C ASP A 53 -15.25 -18.96 -30.01
N ILE A 54 -15.49 -19.99 -29.21
CA ILE A 54 -16.46 -20.00 -28.11
C ILE A 54 -15.76 -19.48 -26.85
N GLY A 55 -15.51 -18.17 -26.82
CA GLY A 55 -14.63 -17.58 -25.83
C GLY A 55 -13.16 -17.63 -26.25
N GLY A 56 -12.35 -16.69 -25.75
CA GLY A 56 -10.93 -16.61 -26.14
C GLY A 56 -10.10 -17.77 -25.60
N HIS A 57 -9.68 -18.69 -26.48
CA HIS A 57 -8.91 -19.88 -26.14
C HIS A 57 -7.42 -19.68 -26.43
N ARG A 58 -6.68 -19.26 -25.41
CA ARG A 58 -5.21 -19.20 -25.48
C ARG A 58 -4.60 -20.56 -25.15
N PHE A 59 -3.70 -21.06 -26.01
CA PHE A 59 -2.92 -22.26 -25.70
C PHE A 59 -1.67 -21.87 -24.94
N PHE A 60 -1.72 -22.08 -23.64
CA PHE A 60 -0.60 -21.92 -22.73
C PHE A 60 -0.81 -22.88 -21.56
N SER A 61 0.24 -23.60 -21.17
CA SER A 61 0.24 -24.47 -20.01
C SER A 61 1.53 -24.29 -19.22
N LYS A 62 1.45 -24.50 -17.90
CA LYS A 62 2.63 -24.64 -17.04
C LYS A 62 3.22 -26.06 -17.09
N SER A 63 2.47 -27.03 -17.61
CA SER A 63 2.91 -28.42 -17.74
C SER A 63 3.64 -28.63 -19.07
N ASP A 64 4.87 -29.11 -18.98
CA ASP A 64 5.65 -29.49 -20.17
C ASP A 64 5.00 -30.63 -20.93
N ARG A 65 4.33 -31.57 -20.24
CA ARG A 65 3.56 -32.65 -20.87
C ARG A 65 2.48 -32.09 -21.79
N VAL A 66 1.70 -31.12 -21.33
CA VAL A 66 0.65 -30.49 -22.15
C VAL A 66 1.24 -29.69 -23.31
N MET A 67 2.31 -28.92 -23.07
CA MET A 67 2.96 -28.15 -24.13
C MET A 67 3.52 -29.04 -25.24
N LYS A 68 4.18 -30.14 -24.87
CA LYS A 68 4.68 -31.15 -25.81
C LYS A 68 3.52 -31.82 -26.55
N TRP A 69 2.48 -32.21 -25.82
CA TRP A 69 1.29 -32.83 -26.38
C TRP A 69 0.64 -31.95 -27.46
N TRP A 70 0.47 -30.63 -27.24
CA TRP A 70 -0.07 -29.76 -28.28
C TRP A 70 0.83 -29.66 -29.52
N LEU A 71 2.14 -29.54 -29.32
CA LEU A 71 3.11 -29.39 -30.40
C LEU A 71 3.35 -30.69 -31.18
N GLN A 72 3.01 -31.86 -30.61
CA GLN A 72 3.10 -33.14 -31.32
C GLN A 72 2.06 -33.24 -32.44
N PHE A 73 0.87 -32.64 -32.25
CA PHE A 73 -0.19 -32.65 -33.28
C PHE A 73 -0.05 -31.50 -34.26
N MET A 74 0.39 -30.34 -33.79
CA MET A 74 0.44 -29.15 -34.63
C MET A 74 1.77 -28.41 -34.45
N PRO A 75 2.63 -28.40 -35.48
CA PRO A 75 3.95 -27.78 -35.40
C PRO A 75 3.83 -26.26 -35.31
N LEU A 76 4.86 -25.62 -34.74
CA LEU A 76 4.95 -24.16 -34.69
C LEU A 76 5.22 -23.58 -36.08
N ASP A 77 4.64 -22.42 -36.39
CA ASP A 77 4.98 -21.65 -37.59
C ASP A 77 6.41 -21.07 -37.51
N ILE A 78 7.30 -21.58 -38.37
CA ILE A 78 8.76 -21.42 -38.31
C ILE A 78 9.21 -20.03 -38.81
N ASP A 79 8.36 -19.31 -39.54
CA ASP A 79 8.67 -17.97 -40.11
C ASP A 79 8.45 -16.80 -39.14
N SER A 80 8.02 -17.07 -37.90
CA SER A 80 8.01 -16.07 -36.82
C SER A 80 9.41 -15.94 -36.15
N ASP A 81 10.01 -14.75 -36.26
CA ASP A 81 11.29 -14.22 -35.70
C ASP A 81 12.02 -15.08 -34.62
N PRO A 82 13.36 -15.24 -34.69
CA PRO A 82 14.09 -16.33 -34.06
C PRO A 82 14.14 -16.19 -32.54
N ALA A 83 13.88 -17.30 -31.83
CA ALA A 83 14.06 -17.44 -30.39
C ALA A 83 13.22 -16.47 -29.54
N THR A 84 11.90 -16.59 -29.61
CA THR A 84 11.04 -15.93 -28.62
C THR A 84 11.10 -16.69 -27.29
N ARG A 85 11.65 -16.05 -26.26
CA ARG A 85 11.59 -16.55 -24.88
C ARG A 85 10.22 -16.29 -24.29
N ILE A 86 9.47 -17.36 -24.01
CA ILE A 86 8.29 -17.28 -23.16
C ILE A 86 8.76 -17.34 -21.71
N HIS A 87 8.55 -16.24 -20.99
CA HIS A 87 8.89 -16.13 -19.58
C HIS A 87 7.67 -16.51 -18.71
N TYR A 88 7.87 -17.39 -17.73
CA TYR A 88 6.86 -17.71 -16.72
C TYR A 88 7.55 -18.08 -15.38
N GLN A 89 7.11 -17.47 -14.28
CA GLN A 89 7.57 -17.77 -12.91
C GLN A 89 9.10 -17.90 -12.72
N GLY A 90 9.89 -16.97 -13.28
CA GLY A 90 11.36 -16.99 -13.15
C GLY A 90 12.07 -17.98 -14.10
N LYS A 91 11.32 -18.84 -14.80
CA LYS A 91 11.81 -19.67 -15.89
C LYS A 91 11.58 -18.95 -17.22
N SER A 92 12.50 -19.13 -18.16
CA SER A 92 12.36 -18.67 -19.54
C SER A 92 12.52 -19.85 -20.46
N ARG A 93 11.52 -20.12 -21.29
CA ARG A 93 11.63 -21.14 -22.33
C ARG A 93 11.81 -20.44 -23.65
N THR A 94 12.96 -20.63 -24.27
CA THR A 94 13.11 -20.28 -25.67
C THR A 94 12.31 -21.29 -26.47
N ILE A 95 11.21 -20.86 -27.09
CA ILE A 95 10.59 -21.67 -28.14
C ILE A 95 11.47 -21.45 -29.38
N SER A 96 12.39 -22.38 -29.59
CA SER A 96 13.23 -22.45 -30.78
C SER A 96 13.18 -23.87 -31.35
N LYS A 97 13.75 -24.04 -32.54
CA LYS A 97 13.96 -25.33 -33.24
C LYS A 97 14.44 -26.48 -32.33
N SER A 98 15.05 -26.20 -31.18
CA SER A 98 15.52 -27.19 -30.18
C SER A 98 14.41 -28.08 -29.58
N LEU A 99 13.21 -27.57 -29.31
CA LEU A 99 12.13 -28.40 -28.73
C LEU A 99 11.49 -29.32 -29.78
N GLN A 100 11.39 -28.82 -31.01
CA GLN A 100 10.93 -29.60 -32.14
C GLN A 100 11.99 -30.65 -32.52
N ALA A 101 13.28 -30.30 -32.44
CA ALA A 101 14.39 -31.24 -32.60
C ALA A 101 14.47 -32.31 -31.50
N GLU A 102 14.11 -32.00 -30.24
CA GLU A 102 13.98 -33.00 -29.17
C GLU A 102 12.88 -34.02 -29.48
N LEU A 103 11.70 -33.57 -29.91
CA LEU A 103 10.59 -34.43 -30.32
C LEU A 103 10.96 -35.28 -31.56
N GLU A 104 11.64 -34.68 -32.54
CA GLU A 104 12.15 -35.38 -33.72
C GLU A 104 13.24 -36.42 -33.39
N SER A 105 13.93 -36.27 -32.25
CA SER A 105 14.97 -37.21 -31.80
C SER A 105 14.43 -38.42 -31.01
N THR A 106 13.18 -38.37 -30.53
CA THR A 106 12.61 -39.40 -29.64
C THR A 106 11.60 -40.35 -30.29
N GLU A 107 11.08 -40.07 -31.49
CA GLU A 107 10.10 -40.97 -32.14
C GLU A 107 10.52 -41.44 -33.55
N LYS A 108 10.38 -42.76 -33.77
CA LYS A 108 10.43 -43.40 -35.09
C LYS A 108 9.30 -42.83 -35.95
N LYS A 109 9.67 -42.22 -37.08
CA LYS A 109 8.79 -41.80 -38.18
C LYS A 109 7.67 -42.81 -38.46
N SER A 110 6.43 -42.44 -38.13
CA SER A 110 5.24 -42.93 -38.84
C SER A 110 4.12 -41.88 -38.83
N ALA A 111 4.22 -40.91 -39.73
CA ALA A 111 3.05 -40.25 -40.28
C ALA A 111 3.44 -39.64 -41.64
N THR A 112 2.83 -40.14 -42.71
CA THR A 112 2.92 -39.60 -44.06
C THR A 112 2.40 -38.14 -44.05
N PRO A 113 3.10 -37.17 -44.64
CA PRO A 113 2.62 -35.79 -44.68
C PRO A 113 1.30 -35.70 -45.45
N PRO A 114 0.31 -34.90 -45.01
CA PRO A 114 -0.86 -34.64 -45.82
C PRO A 114 -0.45 -33.90 -47.11
N THR A 115 -1.13 -34.25 -48.19
CA THR A 115 -0.97 -33.68 -49.55
C THR A 115 -1.01 -32.15 -49.58
N PRO A 116 -0.24 -31.50 -50.48
CA PRO A 116 -0.16 -30.06 -50.58
C PRO A 116 -1.37 -29.51 -51.35
N ASN A 117 -2.43 -29.12 -50.63
CA ASN A 117 -3.35 -28.07 -51.06
C ASN A 117 -4.19 -27.56 -49.87
N THR A 118 -4.13 -26.24 -49.67
CA THR A 118 -5.16 -25.36 -49.07
C THR A 118 -5.59 -25.60 -47.61
N GLU A 119 -4.87 -24.96 -46.67
CA GLU A 119 -5.27 -24.38 -45.37
C GLU A 119 -4.09 -24.54 -44.35
N PRO A 120 -3.72 -23.50 -43.58
CA PRO A 120 -2.54 -23.54 -42.72
C PRO A 120 -2.74 -24.50 -41.54
N PHE A 121 -1.84 -25.49 -41.40
CA PHE A 121 -1.85 -26.47 -40.31
C PHE A 121 -0.66 -26.24 -39.35
N VAL A 122 -0.69 -25.11 -38.65
CA VAL A 122 0.40 -24.65 -37.77
C VAL A 122 -0.13 -23.94 -36.52
N MET A 123 0.65 -24.00 -35.44
CA MET A 123 0.49 -23.21 -34.23
C MET A 123 1.16 -21.85 -34.43
N LEU A 124 0.38 -20.78 -34.31
CA LEU A 124 0.85 -19.40 -34.39
C LEU A 124 1.25 -18.90 -33.02
N LEU A 125 2.34 -18.14 -32.95
CA LEU A 125 2.69 -17.37 -31.75
C LEU A 125 1.96 -16.02 -31.79
N ARG A 126 1.21 -15.73 -30.73
CA ARG A 126 0.39 -14.51 -30.63
C ARG A 126 0.73 -13.69 -29.40
N ARG A 127 0.96 -12.40 -29.62
CA ARG A 127 1.10 -11.43 -28.56
C ARG A 127 -0.25 -11.17 -27.93
N ARG A 128 -0.30 -11.25 -26.60
CA ARG A 128 -1.50 -10.92 -25.84
C ARG A 128 -1.56 -9.44 -25.57
N LEU A 129 -2.56 -8.78 -26.14
CA LEU A 129 -3.01 -7.47 -25.70
C LEU A 129 -4.47 -7.57 -25.28
N SER A 130 -4.74 -7.26 -24.01
CA SER A 130 -6.11 -7.19 -23.50
C SER A 130 -6.25 -5.98 -22.60
N ARG A 131 -7.37 -5.29 -22.74
CA ARG A 131 -7.72 -4.08 -22.02
C ARG A 131 -9.15 -4.16 -21.48
N ILE A 132 -9.47 -3.20 -20.63
CA ILE A 132 -10.75 -3.07 -19.96
C ILE A 132 -11.39 -1.79 -20.48
N PHE A 133 -12.59 -1.88 -21.05
CA PHE A 133 -13.36 -0.74 -21.49
C PHE A 133 -14.30 -0.29 -20.37
N PHE A 134 -14.06 0.92 -19.86
CA PHE A 134 -14.78 1.50 -18.73
C PHE A 134 -14.74 3.03 -18.80
N LEU A 135 -15.83 3.71 -18.43
CA LEU A 135 -16.00 5.18 -18.58
C LEU A 135 -15.68 5.69 -19.99
N ARG A 136 -16.06 4.91 -21.01
CA ARG A 136 -15.78 5.07 -22.44
C ARG A 136 -14.28 5.20 -22.76
N LYS A 137 -13.42 4.60 -21.93
CA LYS A 137 -11.96 4.64 -22.05
C LYS A 137 -11.36 3.25 -21.87
N PHE A 138 -10.20 3.03 -22.49
CA PHE A 138 -9.43 1.80 -22.31
C PHE A 138 -8.48 1.90 -21.11
N PHE A 139 -8.59 0.94 -20.19
CA PHE A 139 -7.69 0.69 -19.07
C PHE A 139 -6.87 -0.58 -19.32
N ASN A 140 -5.65 -0.64 -18.78
CA ASN A 140 -4.82 -1.84 -18.90
C ASN A 140 -5.42 -3.00 -18.09
N TYR A 141 -5.29 -4.23 -18.61
CA TYR A 141 -5.57 -5.45 -17.86
C TYR A 141 -4.25 -6.13 -17.43
N PRO A 142 -4.11 -6.55 -16.16
CA PRO A 142 -4.99 -6.26 -15.03
C PRO A 142 -4.98 -4.77 -14.68
N LEU A 143 -6.00 -4.29 -13.95
CA LEU A 143 -6.07 -2.89 -13.53
C LEU A 143 -4.86 -2.53 -12.67
N GLN A 144 -4.01 -1.62 -13.18
CA GLN A 144 -2.84 -1.12 -12.46
C GLN A 144 -3.09 0.30 -11.96
N LEU A 145 -2.63 0.61 -10.74
CA LEU A 145 -2.59 1.98 -10.20
C LEU A 145 -1.42 2.76 -10.82
N SER A 146 -1.51 3.03 -12.12
CA SER A 146 -0.57 3.85 -12.87
C SER A 146 -1.02 5.31 -12.90
N PHE A 147 -0.10 6.23 -13.21
CA PHE A 147 -0.45 7.63 -13.44
C PHE A 147 -1.55 7.79 -14.51
N ASP A 148 -1.50 6.98 -15.57
CA ASP A 148 -2.52 6.94 -16.64
C ASP A 148 -3.91 6.54 -16.09
N THR A 149 -4.00 5.50 -15.26
CA THR A 149 -5.26 5.09 -14.61
C THR A 149 -5.81 6.21 -13.71
N LEU A 150 -4.95 6.85 -12.90
CA LEU A 150 -5.35 7.93 -12.00
C LEU A 150 -5.82 9.17 -12.79
N GLN A 151 -5.16 9.49 -13.90
CA GLN A 151 -5.56 10.56 -14.80
C GLN A 151 -6.93 10.27 -15.45
N LYS A 152 -7.15 9.04 -15.91
CA LYS A 152 -8.42 8.62 -16.54
C LYS A 152 -9.60 8.65 -15.57
N LEU A 153 -9.38 8.28 -14.29
CA LEU A 153 -10.39 8.32 -13.22
C LEU A 153 -10.63 9.72 -12.64
N GLY A 154 -9.67 10.63 -12.78
CA GLY A 154 -9.70 11.98 -12.23
C GLY A 154 -9.29 12.06 -10.75
N PHE A 155 -8.79 13.22 -10.33
CA PHE A 155 -8.23 13.44 -8.99
C PHE A 155 -9.25 13.21 -7.87
N GLY A 156 -10.49 13.70 -8.02
CA GLY A 156 -11.54 13.56 -7.01
C GLY A 156 -11.91 12.09 -6.74
N THR A 157 -12.15 11.31 -7.79
CA THR A 157 -12.44 9.86 -7.68
C THR A 157 -11.25 9.11 -7.09
N THR A 158 -10.03 9.47 -7.51
CA THR A 158 -8.78 8.89 -6.99
C THR A 158 -8.64 9.10 -5.48
N MET A 159 -8.89 10.31 -4.98
CA MET A 159 -8.85 10.58 -3.53
C MET A 159 -9.92 9.80 -2.77
N ARG A 160 -11.15 9.65 -3.31
CA ARG A 160 -12.19 8.81 -2.69
C ARG A 160 -11.82 7.34 -2.64
N ILE A 161 -11.18 6.81 -3.68
CA ILE A 161 -10.64 5.45 -3.69
C ILE A 161 -9.58 5.31 -2.60
N PHE A 162 -8.63 6.25 -2.52
CA PHE A 162 -7.58 6.24 -1.50
C PHE A 162 -8.12 6.25 -0.08
N PHE A 163 -8.99 7.21 0.26
CA PHE A 163 -9.55 7.31 1.62
C PHE A 163 -10.45 6.12 1.97
N SER A 164 -11.21 5.58 1.01
CA SER A 164 -12.03 4.39 1.22
C SER A 164 -11.18 3.14 1.46
N TYR A 165 -10.05 3.00 0.75
CA TYR A 165 -9.08 1.94 0.99
C TYR A 165 -8.44 2.08 2.38
N VAL A 166 -7.97 3.27 2.75
CA VAL A 166 -7.39 3.52 4.09
C VAL A 166 -8.41 3.17 5.18
N TYR A 167 -9.67 3.59 5.03
CA TYR A 167 -10.74 3.26 5.97
C TYR A 167 -10.91 1.74 6.11
N ALA A 168 -10.98 1.00 5.00
CA ALA A 168 -11.10 -0.46 5.02
C ALA A 168 -9.88 -1.17 5.66
N ARG A 169 -8.68 -0.58 5.58
CA ARG A 169 -7.46 -1.13 6.21
C ARG A 169 -7.37 -0.82 7.71
N VAL A 170 -7.87 0.34 8.13
CA VAL A 170 -7.90 0.73 9.56
C VAL A 170 -9.06 0.02 10.28
N PHE A 171 -10.19 -0.15 9.61
CA PHE A 171 -11.41 -0.76 10.15
C PHE A 171 -11.88 -1.92 9.27
N PRO A 172 -11.13 -3.03 9.20
CA PRO A 172 -11.50 -4.17 8.36
C PRO A 172 -12.77 -4.86 8.88
N ARG A 173 -13.60 -5.36 7.96
CA ARG A 173 -14.75 -6.22 8.30
C ARG A 173 -14.21 -7.56 8.81
N LYS A 174 -14.43 -7.87 10.09
CA LYS A 174 -13.80 -9.00 10.79
C LYS A 174 -14.20 -10.38 10.26
N HIS A 175 -15.40 -10.52 9.70
CA HIS A 175 -15.89 -11.77 9.11
C HIS A 175 -16.33 -11.48 7.67
N GLU A 176 -15.52 -11.93 6.71
CA GLU A 176 -15.90 -11.89 5.29
C GLU A 176 -16.96 -12.98 5.07
N LYS A 177 -18.22 -12.58 4.87
CA LYS A 177 -19.33 -13.52 4.62
C LYS A 177 -19.65 -13.66 3.13
N SER A 178 -19.13 -12.75 2.33
CA SER A 178 -19.44 -12.62 0.91
C SER A 178 -18.24 -12.13 0.11
N LEU A 179 -18.32 -12.29 -1.21
CA LEU A 179 -17.34 -11.75 -2.15
C LEU A 179 -17.31 -10.22 -2.11
N GLU A 180 -18.44 -9.55 -1.80
CA GLU A 180 -18.46 -8.11 -1.51
C GLU A 180 -17.53 -7.76 -0.33
N ASP A 181 -17.64 -8.47 0.79
CA ASP A 181 -16.78 -8.21 1.96
C ASP A 181 -15.31 -8.43 1.61
N PHE A 182 -15.01 -9.50 0.87
CA PHE A 182 -13.68 -9.84 0.38
C PHE A 182 -13.07 -8.69 -0.44
N PHE A 183 -13.83 -8.13 -1.38
CA PHE A 183 -13.39 -7.01 -2.22
C PHE A 183 -13.22 -5.72 -1.41
N ILE A 184 -14.18 -5.38 -0.55
CA ILE A 184 -14.15 -4.13 0.24
C ILE A 184 -12.94 -4.12 1.18
N ASN A 185 -12.65 -5.23 1.86
CA ASN A 185 -11.48 -5.32 2.74
C ASN A 185 -10.13 -5.16 2.01
N ARG A 186 -10.06 -5.56 0.73
CA ARG A 186 -8.83 -5.55 -0.07
C ARG A 186 -8.64 -4.27 -0.87
N PHE A 187 -9.73 -3.68 -1.37
CA PHE A 187 -9.68 -2.58 -2.35
C PHE A 187 -10.42 -1.31 -1.90
N GLY A 188 -11.15 -1.37 -0.79
CA GLY A 188 -12.04 -0.30 -0.36
C GLY A 188 -13.40 -0.33 -1.05
N GLN A 189 -14.40 0.28 -0.42
CA GLN A 189 -15.78 0.31 -0.90
C GLN A 189 -15.92 1.06 -2.23
N THR A 190 -15.23 2.18 -2.40
CA THR A 190 -15.33 2.98 -3.63
C THR A 190 -14.85 2.21 -4.86
N LEU A 191 -13.69 1.54 -4.78
CA LEU A 191 -13.16 0.80 -5.92
C LEU A 191 -13.97 -0.46 -6.21
N TYR A 192 -14.48 -1.14 -5.16
CA TYR A 192 -15.43 -2.22 -5.30
C TYR A 192 -16.67 -1.80 -6.12
N GLN A 193 -17.30 -0.69 -5.74
CA GLN A 193 -18.51 -0.20 -6.41
C GLN A 193 -18.26 0.28 -7.83
N LEU A 194 -17.11 0.92 -8.08
CA LEU A 194 -16.80 1.46 -9.40
C LEU A 194 -16.38 0.39 -10.40
N PHE A 195 -15.70 -0.66 -9.96
CA PHE A 195 -14.94 -1.53 -10.87
C PHE A 195 -15.27 -3.02 -10.74
N PHE A 196 -15.34 -3.53 -9.50
CA PHE A 196 -15.47 -4.97 -9.29
C PHE A 196 -16.91 -5.46 -9.29
N LYS A 197 -17.83 -4.68 -8.72
CA LYS A 197 -19.22 -5.08 -8.52
C LYS A 197 -19.91 -5.42 -9.84
N ASP A 198 -20.11 -4.42 -10.69
CA ASP A 198 -20.98 -4.54 -11.86
C ASP A 198 -20.47 -5.60 -12.85
N TYR A 199 -19.15 -5.71 -13.03
CA TYR A 199 -18.57 -6.74 -13.89
C TYR A 199 -18.70 -8.15 -13.32
N THR A 200 -18.50 -8.31 -12.01
CA THR A 200 -18.62 -9.64 -11.36
C THR A 200 -20.05 -10.12 -11.38
N GLU A 201 -21.01 -9.25 -11.07
CA GLU A 201 -22.45 -9.56 -11.13
C GLU A 201 -22.89 -9.82 -12.57
N LYS A 202 -22.34 -9.11 -13.57
CA LYS A 202 -22.57 -9.39 -15.00
C LYS A 202 -22.09 -10.79 -15.40
N VAL A 203 -20.91 -11.22 -14.96
CA VAL A 203 -20.36 -12.55 -15.29
C VAL A 203 -21.17 -13.67 -14.65
N TRP A 204 -21.56 -13.52 -13.39
CA TRP A 204 -22.16 -14.62 -12.61
C TRP A 204 -23.68 -14.58 -12.51
N GLY A 205 -24.33 -13.48 -12.88
CA GLY A 205 -25.79 -13.32 -12.84
C GLY A 205 -26.41 -13.21 -11.43
N VAL A 206 -25.59 -13.22 -10.38
CA VAL A 206 -26.03 -13.12 -8.96
C VAL A 206 -25.26 -12.02 -8.25
N SER A 207 -25.79 -11.51 -7.13
CA SER A 207 -25.10 -10.46 -6.38
C SER A 207 -23.79 -10.96 -5.77
N CYS A 208 -22.77 -10.10 -5.70
CA CYS A 208 -21.53 -10.41 -4.96
C CYS A 208 -21.75 -10.75 -3.47
N ARG A 209 -22.95 -10.48 -2.93
CA ARG A 209 -23.35 -10.87 -1.57
C ARG A 209 -23.66 -12.35 -1.43
N GLU A 210 -24.05 -13.00 -2.53
CA GLU A 210 -24.46 -14.40 -2.59
C GLU A 210 -23.30 -15.31 -3.00
N ILE A 211 -22.19 -14.73 -3.47
CA ILE A 211 -20.97 -15.46 -3.82
C ILE A 211 -20.07 -15.54 -2.60
N SER A 212 -19.53 -16.73 -2.31
CA SER A 212 -18.66 -16.94 -1.17
C SER A 212 -17.30 -16.23 -1.32
N PRO A 213 -16.68 -15.78 -0.22
CA PRO A 213 -15.37 -15.11 -0.25
C PRO A 213 -14.23 -16.06 -0.70
N GLU A 214 -14.38 -17.38 -0.52
CA GLU A 214 -13.42 -18.39 -0.96
C GLU A 214 -13.19 -18.36 -2.48
N TRP A 215 -14.24 -18.08 -3.27
CA TRP A 215 -14.13 -17.89 -4.71
C TRP A 215 -13.15 -16.75 -5.04
N GLY A 216 -13.28 -15.61 -4.35
CA GLY A 216 -12.39 -14.46 -4.51
C GLY A 216 -10.97 -14.77 -4.05
N ALA A 217 -10.82 -15.47 -2.92
CA ALA A 217 -9.52 -15.88 -2.38
C ALA A 217 -8.75 -16.84 -3.29
N GLN A 218 -9.47 -17.67 -4.05
CA GLN A 218 -8.87 -18.57 -5.03
C GLN A 218 -8.45 -17.84 -6.30
N ARG A 219 -9.19 -16.84 -6.79
CA ARG A 219 -8.99 -16.25 -8.12
C ARG A 219 -8.30 -14.89 -8.17
N ILE A 220 -8.24 -14.19 -7.03
CA ILE A 220 -7.72 -12.81 -6.92
C ILE A 220 -6.42 -12.83 -6.09
N LYS A 221 -5.69 -13.95 -6.18
CA LYS A 221 -4.55 -14.32 -5.33
C LYS A 221 -3.24 -13.62 -5.74
N GLY A 222 -3.31 -12.32 -6.01
CA GLY A 222 -2.16 -11.55 -6.50
C GLY A 222 -2.42 -10.10 -6.84
N LEU A 223 -3.69 -9.69 -6.96
CA LEU A 223 -4.10 -8.28 -7.10
C LEU A 223 -3.96 -7.56 -5.75
N SER A 224 -2.72 -7.30 -5.36
CA SER A 224 -2.39 -6.45 -4.22
C SER A 224 -2.13 -5.03 -4.71
N ILE A 225 -2.88 -4.06 -4.17
CA ILE A 225 -2.61 -2.62 -4.36
C ILE A 225 -1.14 -2.31 -4.04
N THR A 226 -0.56 -2.98 -3.04
CA THR A 226 0.84 -2.84 -2.65
C THR A 226 1.81 -3.28 -3.74
N LYS A 227 1.55 -4.43 -4.40
CA LYS A 227 2.36 -4.92 -5.53
C LYS A 227 2.20 -4.03 -6.77
N ALA A 228 0.99 -3.55 -7.05
CA ALA A 228 0.74 -2.63 -8.16
C ALA A 228 1.45 -1.27 -7.97
N LEU A 229 1.47 -0.75 -6.75
CA LEU A 229 2.19 0.49 -6.41
C LEU A 229 3.71 0.28 -6.47
N GLU A 230 4.21 -0.87 -6.03
CA GLU A 230 5.63 -1.27 -6.18
C GLU A 230 6.06 -1.28 -7.65
N HIS A 231 5.25 -1.85 -8.54
CA HIS A 231 5.48 -1.84 -9.99
C HIS A 231 5.42 -0.43 -10.59
N ALA A 232 4.44 0.40 -10.18
CA ALA A 232 4.31 1.78 -10.66
C ALA A 232 5.52 2.65 -10.26
N ILE A 233 5.98 2.54 -9.01
CA ILE A 233 7.17 3.26 -8.53
C ILE A 233 8.43 2.78 -9.27
N LYS A 234 8.59 1.47 -9.47
CA LYS A 234 9.69 0.88 -10.27
C LYS A 234 9.70 1.43 -11.71
N SER A 235 8.53 1.56 -12.36
CA SER A 235 8.44 2.09 -13.73
C SER A 235 8.80 3.58 -13.86
N VAL A 236 8.59 4.39 -12.83
CA VAL A 236 8.89 5.83 -12.84
C VAL A 236 10.38 6.10 -12.57
N THR A 237 11.06 5.20 -11.84
CA THR A 237 12.49 5.35 -11.50
C THR A 237 13.47 4.91 -12.60
N ARG A 238 13.03 4.20 -13.65
CA ARG A 238 13.90 3.82 -14.78
C ARG A 238 13.65 4.72 -16.00
N LYS A 239 14.52 5.72 -16.18
CA LYS A 239 14.68 6.43 -17.45
C LYS A 239 15.34 5.49 -18.47
N HIS A 240 14.69 5.36 -19.64
CA HIS A 240 15.19 4.80 -20.90
C HIS A 240 16.28 3.71 -20.84
N SER A 241 15.87 2.45 -20.89
CA SER A 241 16.55 1.44 -21.71
C SER A 241 15.49 0.70 -22.53
N LYS A 242 15.57 0.85 -23.85
CA LYS A 242 15.00 -0.14 -24.78
C LYS A 242 15.84 -1.40 -24.57
N ASP A 243 15.38 -2.31 -23.73
CA ASP A 243 15.60 -3.75 -23.86
C ASP A 243 14.91 -4.50 -22.72
N GLN A 244 14.11 -5.49 -23.13
CA GLN A 244 13.51 -6.61 -22.41
C GLN A 244 13.23 -6.42 -20.91
N VAL A 245 11.98 -6.07 -20.62
CA VAL A 245 11.39 -6.07 -19.28
C VAL A 245 11.12 -7.52 -18.86
N SER A 246 11.96 -8.09 -17.99
CA SER A 246 11.65 -9.35 -17.31
C SER A 246 10.77 -9.09 -16.08
N GLN A 247 9.52 -9.55 -16.11
CA GLN A 247 8.64 -9.61 -14.94
C GLN A 247 8.81 -10.97 -14.23
N LYS A 248 9.44 -10.95 -13.05
CA LYS A 248 9.40 -12.05 -12.07
C LYS A 248 8.04 -12.00 -11.34
N ASP A 249 7.44 -13.17 -11.16
CA ASP A 249 6.17 -13.47 -10.45
C ASP A 249 4.86 -13.03 -11.11
N THR A 250 4.48 -13.73 -12.18
CA THR A 250 3.20 -13.54 -12.86
C THR A 250 2.25 -14.74 -12.68
N GLU A 251 1.04 -14.44 -12.22
CA GLU A 251 -0.14 -15.28 -12.39
C GLU A 251 -0.38 -15.56 -13.88
N THR A 252 -1.13 -16.62 -14.20
CA THR A 252 -1.58 -16.94 -15.58
C THR A 252 -2.28 -15.75 -16.27
N SER A 253 -2.74 -14.76 -15.52
CA SER A 253 -3.36 -13.51 -15.99
C SER A 253 -2.39 -12.52 -16.66
N LEU A 254 -1.07 -12.77 -16.73
CA LEU A 254 -0.05 -11.80 -17.19
C LEU A 254 0.90 -12.30 -18.29
N ILE A 255 0.58 -13.41 -18.96
CA ILE A 255 1.36 -13.95 -20.09
C ILE A 255 1.41 -12.93 -21.26
N GLU A 256 2.60 -12.67 -21.82
CA GLU A 256 2.78 -11.74 -22.94
C GLU A 256 2.54 -12.38 -24.32
N ASN A 257 2.80 -13.69 -24.47
CA ASN A 257 2.60 -14.44 -25.72
C ASN A 257 1.96 -15.82 -25.47
N PHE A 258 1.10 -16.31 -26.37
CA PHE A 258 0.47 -17.63 -26.29
C PHE A 258 0.46 -18.32 -27.67
N LEU A 259 0.30 -19.65 -27.68
CA LEU A 259 0.13 -20.41 -28.91
C LEU A 259 -1.34 -20.41 -29.34
N TYR A 260 -1.58 -20.49 -30.65
CA TYR A 260 -2.92 -20.48 -31.20
C TYR A 260 -2.97 -21.19 -32.56
N PRO A 261 -3.82 -22.22 -32.75
CA PRO A 261 -3.96 -22.86 -34.06
C PRO A 261 -4.40 -21.87 -35.14
N ALA A 262 -3.84 -21.97 -36.34
CA ALA A 262 -4.09 -21.00 -37.38
C ALA A 262 -5.58 -20.79 -37.72
N LEU A 263 -6.38 -21.85 -37.67
CA LEU A 263 -7.83 -21.82 -37.91
C LEU A 263 -8.68 -21.84 -36.62
N GLY A 264 -8.07 -21.57 -35.48
CA GLY A 264 -8.74 -21.57 -34.17
C GLY A 264 -8.69 -22.91 -33.44
N PRO A 265 -9.06 -22.93 -32.14
CA PRO A 265 -8.84 -24.04 -31.22
C PRO A 265 -9.43 -25.37 -31.71
N GLY A 266 -10.55 -25.35 -32.43
CA GLY A 266 -11.19 -26.54 -32.98
C GLY A 266 -10.29 -27.33 -33.93
N GLN A 267 -9.39 -26.67 -34.67
CA GLN A 267 -8.51 -27.32 -35.65
C GLN A 267 -7.62 -28.40 -35.02
N LEU A 268 -7.11 -28.14 -33.81
CA LEU A 268 -6.31 -29.12 -33.07
C LEU A 268 -7.16 -30.34 -32.68
N TRP A 269 -8.35 -30.10 -32.14
CA TRP A 269 -9.22 -31.16 -31.62
C TRP A 269 -9.82 -32.01 -32.75
N GLU A 270 -10.15 -31.40 -33.88
CA GLU A 270 -10.53 -32.09 -35.12
C GLU A 270 -9.42 -33.05 -35.57
N GLU A 271 -8.14 -32.62 -35.56
CA GLU A 271 -7.01 -33.51 -35.89
C GLU A 271 -6.87 -34.66 -34.88
N VAL A 272 -6.97 -34.37 -33.58
CA VAL A 272 -6.88 -35.41 -32.54
C VAL A 272 -7.99 -36.45 -32.73
N ALA A 273 -9.23 -36.01 -33.00
CA ALA A 273 -10.35 -36.89 -33.30
C ALA A 273 -10.10 -37.77 -34.54
N ARG A 274 -9.54 -37.18 -35.61
CA ARG A 274 -9.15 -37.93 -36.82
C ARG A 274 -8.11 -39.00 -36.49
N GLN A 275 -7.08 -38.70 -35.69
CA GLN A 275 -6.06 -39.68 -35.30
C GLN A 275 -6.63 -40.79 -34.43
N ILE A 276 -7.53 -40.48 -33.49
CA ILE A 276 -8.24 -41.49 -32.68
C ILE A 276 -8.97 -42.49 -33.58
N GLN A 277 -9.71 -42.00 -34.59
CA GLN A 277 -10.42 -42.87 -35.54
C GLN A 277 -9.47 -43.73 -36.38
N VAL A 278 -8.35 -43.17 -36.85
CA VAL A 278 -7.33 -43.91 -37.60
C VAL A 278 -6.68 -45.02 -36.76
N MET A 279 -6.50 -44.80 -35.45
CA MET A 279 -5.97 -45.79 -34.52
C MET A 279 -7.03 -46.82 -34.05
N GLY A 280 -8.26 -46.73 -34.55
CA GLY A 280 -9.33 -47.70 -34.26
C GLY A 280 -10.23 -47.35 -33.08
N GLY A 281 -10.12 -46.15 -32.51
CA GLY A 281 -11.11 -45.60 -31.59
C GLY A 281 -12.41 -45.22 -32.29
N GLU A 282 -13.52 -45.18 -31.55
CA GLU A 282 -14.84 -44.84 -32.11
C GLU A 282 -15.34 -43.49 -31.56
N ILE A 283 -16.01 -42.71 -32.41
CA ILE A 283 -16.69 -41.46 -32.02
C ILE A 283 -18.10 -41.50 -32.60
N HIS A 284 -19.10 -41.48 -31.73
CA HIS A 284 -20.51 -41.49 -32.07
C HIS A 284 -21.11 -40.12 -31.77
N PHE A 285 -21.54 -39.41 -32.82
CA PHE A 285 -22.17 -38.10 -32.74
C PHE A 285 -23.69 -38.20 -32.52
N GLY A 286 -24.32 -37.10 -32.09
CA GLY A 286 -25.75 -37.04 -31.81
C GLY A 286 -26.18 -37.88 -30.60
N GLN A 287 -25.24 -38.43 -29.82
CA GLN A 287 -25.54 -39.35 -28.72
C GLN A 287 -25.79 -38.59 -27.42
N ASN A 288 -27.06 -38.34 -27.09
CA ASN A 288 -27.44 -37.69 -25.84
C ASN A 288 -27.55 -38.73 -24.71
N VAL A 289 -26.75 -38.60 -23.65
CA VAL A 289 -26.79 -39.53 -22.51
C VAL A 289 -28.11 -39.40 -21.75
N ALA A 290 -28.87 -40.50 -21.69
CA ALA A 290 -30.19 -40.57 -21.08
C ALA A 290 -30.21 -41.36 -19.77
N GLY A 291 -29.21 -42.21 -19.53
CA GLY A 291 -29.10 -42.94 -18.26
C GLY A 291 -27.79 -43.71 -18.10
N ILE A 292 -27.44 -44.03 -16.86
CA ILE A 292 -26.22 -44.75 -16.48
C ILE A 292 -26.61 -45.95 -15.62
N ALA A 293 -26.28 -47.15 -16.08
CA ALA A 293 -26.56 -48.38 -15.36
C ALA A 293 -25.40 -48.71 -14.42
N THR A 294 -25.70 -48.85 -13.12
CA THR A 294 -24.72 -49.26 -12.11
C THR A 294 -25.03 -50.66 -11.58
N THR A 295 -24.04 -51.27 -10.91
CA THR A 295 -24.18 -52.54 -10.20
C THR A 295 -23.52 -52.41 -8.85
N VAL A 296 -24.18 -52.95 -7.82
CA VAL A 296 -23.67 -52.97 -6.44
C VAL A 296 -23.37 -54.42 -6.07
N ASN A 297 -22.09 -54.74 -5.86
CA ASN A 297 -21.68 -56.04 -5.33
C ASN A 297 -21.47 -55.93 -3.82
N VAL A 298 -22.24 -56.69 -3.05
CA VAL A 298 -22.07 -56.80 -1.59
C VAL A 298 -21.38 -58.13 -1.28
N GLY A 299 -20.07 -58.09 -1.02
CA GLY A 299 -19.29 -59.29 -0.71
C GLY A 299 -18.06 -58.97 0.13
N GLY A 300 -18.06 -59.43 1.40
CA GLY A 300 -16.93 -59.35 2.33
C GLY A 300 -16.51 -57.94 2.75
N ASN A 301 -17.08 -57.38 3.83
CA ASN A 301 -16.75 -56.07 4.45
C ASN A 301 -16.60 -54.82 3.53
N SER A 302 -16.74 -54.93 2.21
CA SER A 302 -16.70 -53.83 1.24
C SER A 302 -17.88 -53.89 0.26
N ILE A 303 -18.41 -52.72 -0.08
CA ILE A 303 -19.43 -52.53 -1.11
C ILE A 303 -18.69 -52.02 -2.36
N ASP A 304 -18.64 -52.82 -3.43
CA ASP A 304 -18.06 -52.40 -4.70
C ASP A 304 -19.17 -51.99 -5.67
N GLN A 305 -19.22 -50.69 -5.98
CA GLN A 305 -20.13 -50.16 -6.99
C GLN A 305 -19.39 -50.00 -8.32
N MET A 306 -20.01 -50.42 -9.43
CA MET A 306 -19.40 -50.35 -10.75
C MET A 306 -20.41 -49.88 -11.78
N VAL A 307 -19.99 -49.00 -12.69
CA VAL A 307 -20.78 -48.65 -13.88
C VAL A 307 -20.68 -49.79 -14.88
N LYS A 308 -21.80 -50.20 -15.48
CA LYS A 308 -21.86 -51.28 -16.49
C LYS A 308 -22.10 -50.78 -17.89
N ALA A 309 -22.97 -49.78 -18.05
CA ALA A 309 -23.33 -49.27 -19.35
C ALA A 309 -23.83 -47.83 -19.30
N VAL A 310 -23.68 -47.12 -20.42
CA VAL A 310 -24.28 -45.81 -20.68
C VAL A 310 -25.39 -45.99 -21.71
N LYS A 311 -26.58 -45.49 -21.39
CA LYS A 311 -27.72 -45.43 -22.30
C LYS A 311 -27.77 -44.05 -22.95
N THR A 312 -27.84 -44.01 -24.27
CA THR A 312 -27.97 -42.78 -25.04
C THR A 312 -29.23 -42.78 -25.86
N LYS A 313 -29.66 -41.58 -26.25
CA LYS A 313 -30.71 -41.35 -27.23
C LYS A 313 -30.12 -40.50 -28.35
N ASP A 314 -30.24 -40.97 -29.57
CA ASP A 314 -29.80 -40.25 -30.76
C ASP A 314 -30.68 -39.01 -30.94
N SER A 315 -30.06 -37.83 -31.10
CA SER A 315 -30.76 -36.55 -31.20
C SER A 315 -31.47 -36.35 -32.53
N GLU A 316 -31.06 -37.04 -33.59
CA GLU A 316 -31.65 -36.94 -34.92
C GLU A 316 -32.74 -38.00 -35.13
N THR A 317 -32.45 -39.26 -34.79
CA THR A 317 -33.36 -40.38 -35.05
C THR A 317 -34.30 -40.67 -33.87
N GLY A 318 -33.92 -40.27 -32.65
CA GLY A 318 -34.66 -40.57 -31.43
C GLY A 318 -34.47 -42.01 -30.92
N GLU A 319 -33.67 -42.83 -31.59
CA GLU A 319 -33.39 -44.21 -31.20
C GLU A 319 -32.54 -44.29 -29.92
N SER A 320 -32.70 -45.36 -29.14
CA SER A 320 -31.97 -45.56 -27.89
C SER A 320 -30.89 -46.63 -28.04
N TYR A 321 -29.68 -46.31 -27.60
CA TYR A 321 -28.51 -47.19 -27.66
C TYR A 321 -28.00 -47.49 -26.26
N THR A 322 -27.37 -48.65 -26.07
CA THR A 322 -26.71 -49.03 -24.80
C THR A 322 -25.27 -49.44 -25.08
N PHE A 323 -24.34 -48.72 -24.48
CA PHE A 323 -22.90 -48.93 -24.63
C PHE A 323 -22.34 -49.53 -23.34
N CYS A 324 -21.92 -50.79 -23.40
CA CYS A 324 -21.25 -51.48 -22.30
C CYS A 324 -19.74 -51.23 -22.35
N GLY A 325 -19.10 -51.15 -21.19
CA GLY A 325 -17.65 -50.96 -21.10
C GLY A 325 -17.06 -51.37 -19.76
N ASP A 326 -15.73 -51.40 -19.70
CA ASP A 326 -14.96 -51.73 -18.51
C ASP A 326 -14.59 -50.47 -17.72
N TYR A 327 -14.28 -49.37 -18.42
CA TYR A 327 -13.94 -48.06 -17.86
C TYR A 327 -14.87 -46.98 -18.40
N PHE A 328 -15.16 -45.97 -17.59
CA PHE A 328 -16.07 -44.88 -17.93
C PHE A 328 -15.42 -43.54 -17.60
N PHE A 329 -15.38 -42.64 -18.57
CA PHE A 329 -14.91 -41.27 -18.38
C PHE A 329 -16.08 -40.32 -18.62
N SER A 330 -16.33 -39.42 -17.68
CA SER A 330 -17.37 -38.40 -17.81
C SER A 330 -16.77 -37.01 -17.89
N THR A 331 -17.05 -36.32 -19.00
CA THR A 331 -16.78 -34.87 -19.15
C THR A 331 -18.05 -34.03 -19.15
N MET A 332 -19.23 -34.67 -19.15
CA MET A 332 -20.54 -34.01 -19.09
C MET A 332 -20.78 -33.34 -17.73
N PRO A 333 -21.70 -32.36 -17.63
CA PRO A 333 -22.04 -31.73 -16.37
C PRO A 333 -22.41 -32.74 -15.29
N VAL A 334 -21.72 -32.71 -14.14
CA VAL A 334 -21.97 -33.67 -13.04
C VAL A 334 -23.41 -33.66 -12.53
N GLN A 335 -24.11 -32.52 -12.60
CA GLN A 335 -25.54 -32.43 -12.32
C GLN A 335 -26.36 -33.39 -13.20
N GLU A 336 -26.06 -33.44 -14.50
CA GLU A 336 -26.75 -34.32 -15.45
C GLU A 336 -26.30 -35.78 -15.29
N LEU A 337 -25.01 -36.01 -14.99
CA LEU A 337 -24.49 -37.33 -14.70
C LEU A 337 -25.25 -37.99 -13.53
N ILE A 338 -25.35 -37.26 -12.41
CA ILE A 338 -26.06 -37.73 -11.22
C ILE A 338 -27.56 -37.93 -11.50
N ALA A 339 -28.19 -37.02 -12.26
CA ALA A 339 -29.57 -37.21 -12.69
C ALA A 339 -29.75 -38.48 -13.55
N GLY A 340 -28.80 -38.77 -14.44
CA GLY A 340 -28.80 -39.96 -15.30
C GLY A 340 -28.55 -41.28 -14.55
N MET A 341 -27.94 -41.24 -13.37
CA MET A 341 -27.77 -42.42 -12.50
C MET A 341 -29.07 -42.80 -11.75
N GLY A 342 -30.07 -41.91 -11.73
CA GLY A 342 -31.42 -42.22 -11.25
C GLY A 342 -31.55 -42.40 -9.74
N GLU A 343 -32.54 -43.19 -9.32
CA GLU A 343 -32.93 -43.38 -7.90
C GLU A 343 -31.90 -44.16 -7.06
N GLU A 344 -30.91 -44.81 -7.69
CA GLU A 344 -29.83 -45.51 -6.98
C GLU A 344 -28.91 -44.53 -6.23
N VAL A 345 -28.87 -43.26 -6.66
CA VAL A 345 -28.13 -42.19 -5.98
C VAL A 345 -28.88 -41.75 -4.71
N PRO A 346 -28.20 -41.64 -3.54
CA PRO A 346 -28.80 -41.11 -2.32
C PRO A 346 -29.51 -39.77 -2.54
N GLY A 347 -30.70 -39.61 -1.97
CA GLY A 347 -31.53 -38.41 -2.15
C GLY A 347 -30.79 -37.10 -1.84
N SER A 348 -29.99 -37.07 -0.77
CA SER A 348 -29.16 -35.92 -0.40
C SER A 348 -28.15 -35.55 -1.49
N VAL A 349 -27.51 -36.53 -2.13
CA VAL A 349 -26.54 -36.29 -3.22
C VAL A 349 -27.27 -35.78 -4.47
N ARG A 350 -28.47 -36.30 -4.76
CA ARG A 350 -29.31 -35.80 -5.87
C ARG A 350 -29.75 -34.37 -5.67
N GLU A 351 -30.17 -34.00 -4.46
CA GLU A 351 -30.53 -32.62 -4.11
C GLU A 351 -29.34 -31.67 -4.26
N VAL A 352 -28.16 -32.05 -3.74
CA VAL A 352 -26.93 -31.26 -3.90
C VAL A 352 -26.58 -31.12 -5.38
N ALA A 353 -26.62 -32.20 -6.17
CA ALA A 353 -26.31 -32.15 -7.60
C ALA A 353 -27.30 -31.27 -8.37
N ALA A 354 -28.59 -31.38 -8.08
CA ALA A 354 -29.64 -30.56 -8.69
C ALA A 354 -29.48 -29.07 -8.40
N GLY A 355 -28.98 -28.72 -7.21
CA GLY A 355 -28.71 -27.33 -6.82
C GLY A 355 -27.45 -26.70 -7.40
N LEU A 356 -26.57 -27.48 -8.05
CA LEU A 356 -25.35 -26.95 -8.66
C LEU A 356 -25.68 -25.99 -9.80
N GLN A 357 -25.02 -24.83 -9.79
CA GLN A 357 -25.29 -23.75 -10.74
C GLN A 357 -24.26 -23.73 -11.87
N TYR A 358 -24.73 -23.34 -13.05
CA TYR A 358 -23.90 -23.15 -14.23
C TYR A 358 -24.28 -21.83 -14.90
N ARG A 359 -23.30 -21.18 -15.52
CA ARG A 359 -23.53 -20.04 -16.40
C ARG A 359 -23.43 -20.44 -17.86
N ASP A 360 -24.41 -20.02 -18.63
CA ASP A 360 -24.44 -20.13 -20.08
C ASP A 360 -23.85 -18.86 -20.70
N PHE A 361 -23.60 -18.88 -22.00
CA PHE A 361 -23.36 -17.63 -22.70
C PHE A 361 -23.84 -17.68 -24.15
N ILE A 362 -24.12 -16.50 -24.68
CA ILE A 362 -24.42 -16.27 -26.09
C ILE A 362 -23.20 -15.59 -26.69
N THR A 363 -22.71 -16.12 -27.81
CA THR A 363 -21.69 -15.46 -28.62
C THR A 363 -22.32 -14.97 -29.92
N VAL A 364 -22.09 -13.70 -30.24
CA VAL A 364 -22.57 -13.05 -31.45
C VAL A 364 -21.36 -12.66 -32.29
N GLY A 365 -21.25 -13.25 -33.48
CA GLY A 365 -20.23 -12.89 -34.47
C GLY A 365 -20.77 -11.84 -35.43
N LEU A 366 -20.13 -10.68 -35.52
CA LEU A 366 -20.52 -9.58 -36.43
C LEU A 366 -19.41 -9.33 -37.46
N LEU A 367 -19.81 -9.27 -38.74
CA LEU A 367 -18.96 -8.92 -39.86
C LEU A 367 -19.13 -7.44 -40.18
N ILE A 368 -18.02 -6.71 -40.22
CA ILE A 368 -18.03 -5.24 -40.27
C ILE A 368 -17.09 -4.77 -41.39
N LYS A 369 -17.52 -3.80 -42.20
CA LYS A 369 -16.72 -3.28 -43.30
C LYS A 369 -15.71 -2.23 -42.82
N LYS A 370 -14.43 -2.33 -43.21
CA LYS A 370 -13.37 -1.39 -42.79
C LYS A 370 -13.59 0.06 -43.24
N THR A 371 -14.22 0.30 -44.39
CA THR A 371 -14.47 1.67 -44.89
C THR A 371 -15.57 2.43 -44.12
N GLY A 372 -16.21 1.84 -43.11
CA GLY A 372 -17.29 2.46 -42.35
C GLY A 372 -16.85 3.33 -41.18
N PHE A 373 -15.56 3.42 -40.82
CA PHE A 373 -15.14 3.92 -39.51
C PHE A 373 -14.84 5.43 -39.39
N GLY A 374 -14.94 6.19 -40.48
CA GLY A 374 -14.43 7.57 -40.58
C GLY A 374 -15.44 8.72 -40.45
N THR A 375 -16.45 8.64 -39.57
CA THR A 375 -17.33 9.79 -39.26
C THR A 375 -16.97 10.43 -37.91
N SER A 376 -17.37 11.69 -37.68
CA SER A 376 -17.01 12.51 -36.50
C SER A 376 -17.40 11.93 -35.14
N ASN A 377 -18.19 10.84 -35.09
CA ASN A 377 -18.72 10.25 -33.88
C ASN A 377 -17.98 8.98 -33.41
N THR A 378 -17.02 8.45 -34.18
CA THR A 378 -16.24 7.27 -33.80
C THR A 378 -15.04 7.68 -32.95
N THR A 379 -15.10 7.45 -31.64
CA THR A 379 -13.99 7.78 -30.72
C THR A 379 -12.83 6.79 -30.79
N HIS A 380 -13.11 5.51 -31.07
CA HIS A 380 -12.10 4.44 -31.08
C HIS A 380 -12.39 3.39 -32.19
N PRO A 381 -12.06 3.68 -33.45
CA PRO A 381 -12.29 2.75 -34.56
C PRO A 381 -11.69 1.35 -34.32
N LEU A 382 -12.49 0.29 -34.52
CA LEU A 382 -12.06 -1.10 -34.30
C LEU A 382 -10.76 -1.46 -35.03
N GLU A 383 -10.55 -0.96 -36.24
CA GLU A 383 -9.35 -1.22 -37.05
C GLU A 383 -8.03 -0.75 -36.42
N THR A 384 -8.11 0.23 -35.50
CA THR A 384 -6.94 0.76 -34.80
C THR A 384 -6.58 -0.04 -33.57
N LEU A 385 -7.46 -0.95 -33.14
CA LEU A 385 -7.28 -1.75 -31.93
C LEU A 385 -6.46 -3.00 -32.24
N GLN A 386 -5.38 -3.20 -31.49
CA GLN A 386 -4.53 -4.39 -31.56
C GLN A 386 -4.92 -5.46 -30.52
N ASP A 387 -6.01 -5.24 -29.78
CA ASP A 387 -6.44 -6.14 -28.72
C ASP A 387 -6.88 -7.48 -29.30
N THR A 388 -6.50 -8.57 -28.64
CA THR A 388 -7.08 -9.89 -28.92
C THR A 388 -8.48 -9.97 -28.31
N TRP A 389 -8.63 -9.54 -27.06
CA TRP A 389 -9.94 -9.40 -26.42
C TRP A 389 -10.00 -8.23 -25.44
N ILE A 390 -11.20 -7.70 -25.25
CA ILE A 390 -11.50 -6.53 -24.44
C ILE A 390 -12.59 -6.91 -23.42
N TYR A 391 -12.35 -6.61 -22.15
CA TYR A 391 -13.36 -6.77 -21.10
C TYR A 391 -14.26 -5.54 -21.04
N ILE A 392 -15.58 -5.73 -21.05
CA ILE A 392 -16.54 -4.61 -21.07
C ILE A 392 -17.17 -4.44 -19.68
N GLN A 393 -16.70 -3.42 -18.95
CA GLN A 393 -17.19 -3.09 -17.61
C GLN A 393 -18.17 -1.92 -17.59
N GLU A 394 -18.58 -1.43 -18.77
CA GLU A 394 -19.65 -0.45 -18.86
C GLU A 394 -20.94 -0.98 -18.24
N LYS A 395 -21.57 -0.13 -17.43
CA LYS A 395 -22.75 -0.48 -16.65
C LYS A 395 -24.01 -0.54 -17.50
N ASP A 396 -24.06 0.28 -18.56
CA ASP A 396 -25.18 0.34 -19.50
C ASP A 396 -25.09 -0.70 -20.62
N MET A 397 -24.05 -1.54 -20.64
CA MET A 397 -23.82 -2.57 -21.64
C MET A 397 -24.04 -3.98 -21.07
N LYS A 398 -24.75 -4.83 -21.80
CA LYS A 398 -24.96 -6.25 -21.47
C LYS A 398 -23.79 -7.12 -21.92
N VAL A 399 -23.07 -6.77 -22.99
CA VAL A 399 -21.86 -7.51 -23.40
C VAL A 399 -20.82 -7.51 -22.27
N GLY A 400 -20.21 -8.68 -22.06
CA GLY A 400 -19.16 -8.88 -21.07
C GLY A 400 -17.75 -8.87 -21.66
N ARG A 401 -17.58 -9.41 -22.88
CA ARG A 401 -16.29 -9.50 -23.56
C ARG A 401 -16.46 -9.34 -25.07
N ILE A 402 -15.50 -8.64 -25.69
CA ILE A 402 -15.37 -8.51 -27.14
C ILE A 402 -14.05 -9.17 -27.58
N GLN A 403 -14.08 -9.90 -28.68
CA GLN A 403 -12.94 -10.54 -29.32
C GLN A 403 -12.77 -10.03 -30.73
N LEU A 404 -11.53 -9.69 -31.11
CA LEU A 404 -11.19 -9.21 -32.44
C LEU A 404 -10.47 -10.32 -33.21
N PHE A 405 -11.21 -11.19 -33.91
CA PHE A 405 -10.68 -12.44 -34.45
C PHE A 405 -9.55 -12.26 -35.47
N HIS A 406 -9.56 -11.15 -36.22
CA HIS A 406 -8.45 -10.78 -37.11
C HIS A 406 -7.11 -10.59 -36.37
N ASN A 407 -7.13 -10.22 -35.09
CA ASN A 407 -5.93 -10.10 -34.25
C ASN A 407 -5.50 -11.43 -33.62
N TRP A 408 -6.40 -12.42 -33.53
CA TRP A 408 -6.07 -13.77 -33.10
C TRP A 408 -5.39 -14.56 -34.21
N SER A 409 -5.92 -14.49 -35.43
CA SER A 409 -5.27 -15.05 -36.61
C SER A 409 -5.87 -14.44 -37.88
N PRO A 410 -5.03 -14.11 -38.89
CA PRO A 410 -5.51 -13.59 -40.16
C PRO A 410 -6.40 -14.61 -40.89
N TYR A 411 -6.24 -15.91 -40.61
CA TYR A 411 -7.02 -16.98 -41.26
C TYR A 411 -8.42 -17.19 -40.66
N LEU A 412 -8.78 -16.45 -39.60
CA LEU A 412 -10.14 -16.49 -39.05
C LEU A 412 -11.10 -15.57 -39.82
N VAL A 413 -10.57 -14.70 -40.67
CA VAL A 413 -11.36 -13.75 -41.46
C VAL A 413 -11.18 -14.08 -42.94
N LYS A 414 -12.31 -14.24 -43.65
CA LYS A 414 -12.30 -14.60 -45.07
C LYS A 414 -11.78 -13.48 -45.96
N ASP A 415 -12.21 -12.25 -45.68
CA ASP A 415 -11.92 -11.06 -46.48
C ASP A 415 -11.11 -10.06 -45.65
N SER A 416 -9.91 -9.72 -46.11
CA SER A 416 -9.00 -8.79 -45.45
C SER A 416 -9.56 -7.37 -45.34
N ASP A 417 -10.57 -6.99 -46.12
CA ASP A 417 -11.22 -5.67 -46.06
C ASP A 417 -12.36 -5.60 -45.03
N THR A 418 -12.56 -6.69 -44.28
CA THR A 418 -13.56 -6.79 -43.22
C THR A 418 -12.93 -7.02 -41.85
N CYS A 419 -13.68 -6.70 -40.80
CA CYS A 419 -13.37 -7.03 -39.42
C CYS A 419 -14.40 -8.05 -38.91
N TRP A 420 -13.92 -9.15 -38.33
CA TRP A 420 -14.76 -10.14 -37.67
C TRP A 420 -14.65 -9.99 -36.15
N VAL A 421 -15.79 -9.73 -35.49
CA VAL A 421 -15.86 -9.41 -34.06
C VAL A 421 -16.77 -10.40 -33.35
N GLY A 422 -16.28 -11.01 -32.28
CA GLY A 422 -17.08 -11.84 -31.38
C GLY A 422 -17.51 -11.06 -30.14
N MET A 423 -18.79 -11.09 -29.80
CA MET A 423 -19.34 -10.46 -28.61
C MET A 423 -19.99 -11.50 -27.71
N GLU A 424 -19.56 -11.54 -26.45
CA GLU A 424 -20.00 -12.54 -25.48
C GLU A 424 -20.91 -11.95 -24.42
N TYR A 425 -22.06 -12.60 -24.23
CA TYR A 425 -23.08 -12.24 -23.27
C TYR A 425 -23.25 -13.37 -22.26
N PHE A 426 -22.92 -13.10 -21.00
CA PHE A 426 -23.12 -14.04 -19.90
C PHE A 426 -24.61 -14.06 -19.52
N CYS A 427 -25.21 -15.24 -19.48
CA CYS A 427 -26.64 -15.40 -19.18
C CYS A 427 -26.91 -16.84 -18.70
N GLN A 428 -28.18 -17.16 -18.49
CA GLN A 428 -28.63 -18.52 -18.24
C GLN A 428 -29.91 -18.81 -19.01
N GLN A 429 -30.16 -20.08 -19.28
CA GLN A 429 -31.44 -20.53 -19.79
C GLN A 429 -32.59 -19.95 -18.97
N GLY A 430 -33.53 -19.30 -19.67
CA GLY A 430 -34.66 -18.62 -19.05
C GLY A 430 -34.49 -17.11 -18.91
N ASP A 431 -33.26 -16.58 -18.93
CA ASP A 431 -33.01 -15.14 -18.92
C ASP A 431 -33.59 -14.45 -20.17
N GLU A 432 -33.92 -13.16 -20.06
CA GLU A 432 -34.44 -12.35 -21.16
C GLU A 432 -33.56 -12.46 -22.43
N LEU A 433 -32.23 -12.37 -22.27
CA LEU A 433 -31.29 -12.48 -23.39
C LEU A 433 -31.33 -13.84 -24.07
N TRP A 434 -31.56 -14.93 -23.33
CA TRP A 434 -31.57 -16.29 -23.87
C TRP A 434 -32.77 -16.53 -24.80
N GLN A 435 -33.89 -15.87 -24.49
CA GLN A 435 -35.15 -15.99 -25.22
C GLN A 435 -35.22 -15.13 -26.49
N LEU A 436 -34.30 -14.17 -26.67
CA LEU A 436 -34.25 -13.35 -27.88
C LEU A 436 -33.94 -14.21 -29.11
N THR A 437 -34.56 -13.87 -30.24
CA THR A 437 -34.23 -14.49 -31.54
C THR A 437 -32.84 -14.08 -32.01
N ASP A 438 -32.27 -14.82 -32.96
CA ASP A 438 -30.93 -14.52 -33.48
C ASP A 438 -30.85 -13.13 -34.11
N GLU A 439 -31.90 -12.68 -34.80
CA GLU A 439 -31.98 -11.32 -35.35
C GLU A 439 -32.01 -10.25 -34.26
N GLN A 440 -32.78 -10.48 -33.19
CA GLN A 440 -32.83 -9.56 -32.06
C GLN A 440 -31.47 -9.48 -31.35
N MET A 441 -30.79 -10.60 -31.14
CA MET A 441 -29.45 -10.63 -30.54
C MET A 441 -28.41 -9.92 -31.39
N LYS A 442 -28.44 -10.08 -32.73
CA LYS A 442 -27.57 -9.33 -33.65
C LYS A 442 -27.81 -7.82 -33.57
N GLN A 443 -29.08 -7.41 -33.45
CA GLN A 443 -29.43 -6.00 -33.29
C GLN A 443 -28.92 -5.43 -31.97
N VAL A 444 -29.11 -6.15 -30.85
CA VAL A 444 -28.55 -5.77 -29.54
C VAL A 444 -27.04 -5.58 -29.64
N ALA A 445 -26.33 -6.55 -30.22
CA ALA A 445 -24.87 -6.49 -30.37
C ALA A 445 -24.40 -5.32 -31.24
N THR A 446 -25.13 -5.04 -32.32
CA THR A 446 -24.84 -3.92 -33.22
C THR A 446 -25.02 -2.58 -32.49
N CYS A 447 -26.14 -2.39 -31.80
CA CYS A 447 -26.41 -1.18 -31.03
C CYS A 447 -25.38 -0.95 -29.91
N GLU A 448 -24.93 -2.00 -29.23
CA GLU A 448 -23.91 -1.88 -28.20
C GLU A 448 -22.55 -1.43 -28.79
N LEU A 449 -22.10 -2.00 -29.91
CA LEU A 449 -20.87 -1.55 -30.59
C LEU A 449 -20.95 -0.09 -31.06
N GLU A 450 -22.10 0.32 -31.61
CA GLU A 450 -22.36 1.70 -32.04
C GLU A 450 -22.33 2.65 -30.83
N SER A 451 -23.00 2.30 -29.73
CA SER A 451 -23.05 3.12 -28.51
C SER A 451 -21.69 3.26 -27.82
N MET A 452 -20.82 2.26 -27.95
CA MET A 452 -19.43 2.33 -27.48
C MET A 452 -18.53 3.20 -28.36
N GLY A 453 -19.02 3.66 -29.52
CA GLY A 453 -18.25 4.45 -30.48
C GLY A 453 -17.12 3.64 -31.14
N LEU A 454 -17.30 2.32 -31.24
CA LEU A 454 -16.35 1.41 -31.88
C LEU A 454 -16.61 1.28 -33.39
N ILE A 455 -17.89 1.40 -33.79
CA ILE A 455 -18.33 1.34 -35.19
C ILE A 455 -19.26 2.50 -35.52
N SER A 456 -19.32 2.89 -36.79
CA SER A 456 -20.34 3.83 -37.26
C SER A 456 -21.68 3.12 -37.48
N PRO A 457 -22.82 3.85 -37.36
CA PRO A 457 -24.13 3.32 -37.69
C PRO A 457 -24.18 2.68 -39.08
N GLY A 458 -24.70 1.45 -39.16
CA GLY A 458 -24.85 0.71 -40.43
C GLY A 458 -23.57 0.07 -40.98
N ALA A 459 -22.48 0.01 -40.21
CA ALA A 459 -21.23 -0.63 -40.64
C ALA A 459 -21.27 -2.17 -40.65
N VAL A 460 -22.22 -2.77 -39.94
CA VAL A 460 -22.43 -4.23 -39.86
C VAL A 460 -23.07 -4.73 -41.16
N ILE A 461 -22.44 -5.73 -41.78
CA ILE A 461 -22.88 -6.30 -43.06
C ILE A 461 -23.51 -7.68 -42.92
N ASP A 462 -23.13 -8.46 -41.90
CA ASP A 462 -23.68 -9.78 -41.62
C ASP A 462 -23.37 -10.19 -40.17
N GLY A 463 -24.01 -11.25 -39.66
CA GLY A 463 -23.67 -11.82 -38.37
C GLY A 463 -24.31 -13.17 -38.08
N THR A 464 -23.84 -13.82 -37.03
CA THR A 464 -24.31 -15.13 -36.55
C THR A 464 -24.40 -15.16 -35.03
N VAL A 465 -25.23 -16.05 -34.48
CA VAL A 465 -25.46 -16.20 -33.05
C VAL A 465 -25.28 -17.67 -32.66
N ALA A 466 -24.57 -17.95 -31.57
CA ALA A 466 -24.48 -19.29 -31.00
C ALA A 466 -24.75 -19.24 -29.49
N ARG A 467 -25.60 -20.16 -29.01
CA ARG A 467 -25.98 -20.31 -27.60
C ARG A 467 -25.28 -21.52 -27.01
N ILE A 468 -24.53 -21.33 -25.93
CA ILE A 468 -23.62 -22.34 -25.39
C ILE A 468 -23.97 -22.60 -23.93
N GLU A 469 -24.44 -23.81 -23.69
CA GLU A 469 -24.90 -24.27 -22.38
C GLU A 469 -23.73 -24.59 -21.46
N LYS A 470 -23.95 -24.36 -20.16
CA LYS A 470 -23.14 -24.78 -19.03
C LYS A 470 -21.66 -24.47 -19.22
N THR A 471 -21.35 -23.28 -19.68
CA THR A 471 -19.98 -22.88 -19.99
C THR A 471 -19.17 -22.62 -18.72
N TYR A 472 -19.77 -22.10 -17.65
CA TYR A 472 -19.07 -21.76 -16.41
C TYR A 472 -19.68 -22.54 -15.23
N PRO A 473 -18.99 -23.53 -14.63
CA PRO A 473 -19.42 -24.07 -13.34
C PRO A 473 -19.30 -22.97 -12.28
N ALA A 474 -20.36 -22.76 -11.50
CA ALA A 474 -20.45 -21.69 -10.52
C ALA A 474 -20.25 -22.23 -9.10
N TYR A 475 -19.44 -21.54 -8.29
CA TYR A 475 -19.12 -21.98 -6.92
C TYR A 475 -20.09 -21.36 -5.89
N PHE A 476 -21.38 -21.40 -6.20
CA PHE A 476 -22.48 -20.98 -5.34
C PHE A 476 -23.70 -21.87 -5.62
N GLY A 477 -24.80 -21.67 -4.87
CA GLY A 477 -25.87 -22.67 -4.78
C GLY A 477 -25.48 -23.73 -3.75
N THR A 478 -25.49 -25.00 -4.12
CA THR A 478 -25.14 -26.15 -3.25
C THR A 478 -23.66 -26.57 -3.34
N TYR A 479 -22.79 -25.75 -3.95
CA TYR A 479 -21.39 -26.08 -4.18
C TYR A 479 -20.58 -26.30 -2.87
N ASP A 480 -20.97 -25.67 -1.77
CA ASP A 480 -20.37 -25.88 -0.44
C ASP A 480 -20.48 -27.34 0.04
N GLN A 481 -21.48 -28.08 -0.47
CA GLN A 481 -21.73 -29.49 -0.19
C GLN A 481 -21.20 -30.44 -1.29
N PHE A 482 -20.45 -29.92 -2.27
CA PHE A 482 -19.96 -30.69 -3.42
C PHE A 482 -19.13 -31.94 -3.06
N ASN A 483 -18.49 -31.94 -1.88
CA ASN A 483 -17.74 -33.10 -1.41
C ASN A 483 -18.62 -34.36 -1.30
N SER A 484 -19.92 -34.24 -1.01
CA SER A 484 -20.85 -35.38 -0.97
C SER A 484 -20.98 -36.07 -2.35
N ILE A 485 -21.02 -35.28 -3.43
CA ILE A 485 -21.03 -35.80 -4.80
C ILE A 485 -19.71 -36.51 -5.09
N LYS A 486 -18.58 -35.88 -4.73
CA LYS A 486 -17.24 -36.45 -4.91
C LYS A 486 -17.10 -37.80 -4.18
N GLU A 487 -17.52 -37.87 -2.92
CA GLU A 487 -17.47 -39.10 -2.12
C GLU A 487 -18.35 -40.20 -2.71
N TYR A 488 -19.51 -39.85 -3.26
CA TYR A 488 -20.40 -40.80 -3.94
C TYR A 488 -19.78 -41.33 -5.25
N VAL A 489 -19.37 -40.44 -6.16
CA VAL A 489 -18.84 -40.86 -7.47
C VAL A 489 -17.53 -41.63 -7.34
N ASP A 490 -16.72 -41.35 -6.30
CA ASP A 490 -15.46 -42.05 -6.05
C ASP A 490 -15.67 -43.53 -5.67
N GLN A 491 -16.86 -43.92 -5.16
CA GLN A 491 -17.24 -45.32 -4.88
C GLN A 491 -17.31 -46.18 -6.14
N HIS A 492 -17.55 -45.57 -7.30
CA HIS A 492 -17.53 -46.26 -8.58
C HIS A 492 -16.08 -46.39 -9.07
N GLN A 493 -15.45 -47.55 -8.87
CA GLN A 493 -14.01 -47.72 -9.13
C GLN A 493 -13.65 -47.46 -10.60
N ASN A 494 -14.55 -47.78 -11.53
CA ASN A 494 -14.34 -47.64 -12.96
C ASN A 494 -14.88 -46.35 -13.59
N LEU A 495 -15.35 -45.39 -12.79
CA LEU A 495 -15.87 -44.10 -13.27
C LEU A 495 -14.89 -42.96 -12.96
N PHE A 496 -14.45 -42.23 -13.98
CA PHE A 496 -13.52 -41.11 -13.87
C PHE A 496 -14.18 -39.82 -14.34
N LEU A 497 -14.42 -38.89 -13.41
CA LEU A 497 -14.86 -37.54 -13.75
C LEU A 497 -13.63 -36.70 -14.09
N VAL A 498 -13.61 -36.16 -15.31
CA VAL A 498 -12.48 -35.37 -15.82
C VAL A 498 -12.97 -34.12 -16.55
N GLY A 499 -12.09 -33.13 -16.70
CA GLY A 499 -12.42 -31.88 -17.38
C GLY A 499 -13.28 -30.92 -16.55
N ARG A 500 -13.69 -29.83 -17.21
CA ARG A 500 -14.33 -28.66 -16.57
C ARG A 500 -15.69 -28.99 -15.93
N ASN A 501 -16.64 -29.46 -16.72
CA ASN A 501 -18.01 -29.71 -16.27
C ASN A 501 -18.17 -31.08 -15.60
N GLY A 502 -17.39 -32.07 -16.04
CA GLY A 502 -17.29 -33.39 -15.41
C GLY A 502 -16.90 -33.28 -13.93
N MET A 503 -15.95 -32.41 -13.60
CA MET A 503 -15.49 -32.22 -12.22
C MET A 503 -16.14 -31.02 -11.51
N HIS A 504 -17.04 -30.29 -12.17
CA HIS A 504 -17.56 -29.00 -11.72
C HIS A 504 -16.45 -28.01 -11.28
N LYS A 505 -15.33 -28.00 -12.01
CA LYS A 505 -14.20 -27.11 -11.75
C LYS A 505 -14.06 -26.09 -12.86
N TYR A 506 -13.85 -24.82 -12.53
CA TYR A 506 -13.59 -23.74 -13.47
C TYR A 506 -12.19 -23.86 -14.12
N ASN A 507 -12.00 -24.91 -14.93
CA ASN A 507 -10.74 -25.30 -15.55
C ASN A 507 -10.56 -24.67 -16.93
N ASN A 508 -9.29 -24.42 -17.29
CA ASN A 508 -8.88 -24.16 -18.67
C ASN A 508 -8.63 -25.50 -19.40
N ALA A 509 -8.33 -25.44 -20.71
CA ALA A 509 -8.12 -26.63 -21.53
C ALA A 509 -6.94 -27.50 -21.03
N ASP A 510 -5.81 -26.88 -20.68
CA ASP A 510 -4.62 -27.56 -20.14
C ASP A 510 -4.92 -28.38 -18.88
N HIS A 511 -5.64 -27.81 -17.92
CA HIS A 511 -6.03 -28.50 -16.69
C HIS A 511 -6.99 -29.64 -16.98
N SER A 512 -7.91 -29.44 -17.94
CA SER A 512 -8.86 -30.47 -18.36
C SER A 512 -8.13 -31.66 -19.00
N MET A 513 -7.09 -31.40 -19.80
CA MET A 513 -6.24 -32.45 -20.36
C MET A 513 -5.46 -33.18 -19.27
N LEU A 514 -4.86 -32.46 -18.31
CA LEU A 514 -4.12 -33.08 -17.21
C LEU A 514 -5.01 -34.04 -16.41
N THR A 515 -6.27 -33.68 -16.15
CA THR A 515 -7.19 -34.60 -15.44
C THR A 515 -7.45 -35.89 -16.22
N ALA A 516 -7.51 -35.83 -17.55
CA ALA A 516 -7.66 -36.99 -18.42
C ALA A 516 -6.38 -37.84 -18.47
N MET A 517 -5.23 -37.18 -18.65
CA MET A 517 -3.90 -37.80 -18.63
C MET A 517 -3.65 -38.57 -17.34
N THR A 518 -3.90 -37.94 -16.18
CA THR A 518 -3.74 -38.57 -14.86
C THR A 518 -4.74 -39.71 -14.63
N ALA A 519 -5.96 -39.62 -15.17
CA ALA A 519 -6.91 -40.72 -15.10
C ALA A 519 -6.44 -41.94 -15.90
N VAL A 520 -5.81 -41.75 -17.06
CA VAL A 520 -5.19 -42.85 -17.82
C VAL A 520 -3.96 -43.40 -17.10
N ASP A 521 -3.12 -42.54 -16.50
CA ASP A 521 -1.99 -42.98 -15.67
C ASP A 521 -2.47 -43.89 -14.52
N ASN A 522 -3.54 -43.49 -13.83
CA ASN A 522 -4.15 -44.30 -12.77
C ASN A 522 -4.61 -45.68 -13.26
N ILE A 523 -5.19 -45.76 -14.47
CA ILE A 523 -5.61 -47.04 -15.05
C ILE A 523 -4.40 -47.94 -15.34
N ILE A 524 -3.32 -47.38 -15.88
CA ILE A 524 -2.07 -48.10 -16.18
C ILE A 524 -1.44 -48.64 -14.89
N ASP A 525 -1.40 -47.80 -13.86
CA ASP A 525 -0.77 -48.12 -12.58
C ASP A 525 -1.67 -48.94 -11.63
N GLY A 526 -2.92 -49.23 -12.03
CA GLY A 526 -3.89 -49.95 -11.21
C GLY A 526 -4.39 -49.17 -9.99
N ILE A 527 -4.28 -47.83 -10.01
CA ILE A 527 -4.71 -46.93 -8.95
C ILE A 527 -6.21 -46.65 -9.08
N VAL A 528 -7.01 -47.15 -8.14
CA VAL A 528 -8.47 -46.94 -8.12
C VAL A 528 -8.91 -45.64 -7.44
N THR A 529 -8.04 -45.07 -6.59
CA THR A 529 -8.32 -43.82 -5.88
C THR A 529 -8.19 -42.62 -6.81
N LYS A 530 -9.14 -41.68 -6.75
CA LYS A 530 -9.19 -40.52 -7.67
C LYS A 530 -8.62 -39.24 -7.05
N ALA A 531 -7.97 -39.34 -5.88
CA ALA A 531 -7.50 -38.20 -5.10
C ALA A 531 -6.52 -37.29 -5.87
N ASN A 532 -5.63 -37.87 -6.67
CA ASN A 532 -4.68 -37.13 -7.50
C ASN A 532 -5.36 -36.38 -8.66
N ILE A 533 -6.38 -36.95 -9.29
CA ILE A 533 -7.20 -36.28 -10.31
C ILE A 533 -7.90 -35.07 -9.67
N TRP A 534 -8.52 -35.26 -8.51
CA TRP A 534 -9.16 -34.18 -7.76
C TRP A 534 -8.16 -33.13 -7.23
N ALA A 535 -6.88 -33.45 -7.07
CA ALA A 535 -5.85 -32.52 -6.62
C ALA A 535 -5.38 -31.57 -7.73
N ILE A 536 -5.64 -31.89 -9.01
CA ILE A 536 -5.34 -30.99 -10.14
C ILE A 536 -6.21 -29.75 -10.00
N ASN A 537 -5.58 -28.65 -9.62
CA ASN A 537 -6.20 -27.36 -9.35
C ASN A 537 -5.72 -26.33 -10.36
N THR A 538 -6.56 -25.32 -10.58
CA THR A 538 -6.37 -24.28 -11.61
C THR A 538 -5.20 -23.33 -11.36
N GLU A 539 -4.58 -23.38 -10.18
CA GLU A 539 -3.53 -22.44 -9.74
C GLU A 539 -2.38 -23.06 -8.95
N GLN A 540 -2.39 -24.37 -8.65
CA GLN A 540 -1.30 -25.04 -7.94
C GLN A 540 -0.49 -25.93 -8.88
N GLU A 541 0.83 -25.97 -8.66
CA GLU A 541 1.76 -26.89 -9.30
C GLU A 541 1.25 -28.33 -9.20
N TYR A 542 1.13 -28.99 -10.35
CA TYR A 542 1.25 -30.43 -10.42
C TYR A 542 2.75 -30.73 -10.46
N HIS A 543 3.33 -31.14 -9.33
CA HIS A 543 4.68 -31.67 -9.30
C HIS A 543 4.64 -33.15 -9.68
N GLU A 544 5.17 -33.49 -10.86
CA GLU A 544 5.56 -34.86 -11.18
C GLU A 544 6.80 -35.22 -10.35
N GLU A 545 6.61 -35.63 -9.09
CA GLU A 545 7.69 -36.26 -8.32
C GLU A 545 7.60 -37.78 -8.46
N LYS A 546 8.67 -38.38 -8.97
CA LYS A 546 8.93 -39.81 -8.90
C LYS A 546 8.84 -40.25 -7.44
N ALA A 547 7.92 -41.15 -7.15
CA ALA A 547 7.78 -41.81 -5.86
C ALA A 547 9.13 -42.40 -5.42
N THR A 548 9.77 -41.76 -4.43
CA THR A 548 10.86 -42.37 -3.68
C THR A 548 10.59 -42.13 -2.21
N ALA A 549 10.51 -43.24 -1.48
CA ALA A 549 10.18 -43.32 -0.07
C ALA A 549 11.15 -42.51 0.81
N GLY A 550 10.61 -41.86 1.84
CA GLY A 550 11.43 -41.24 2.90
C GLY A 550 10.71 -40.14 3.66
N GLN A 551 9.77 -40.51 4.54
CA GLN A 551 9.29 -39.61 5.59
C GLN A 551 10.46 -39.28 6.54
N GLN A 552 10.93 -38.04 6.53
CA GLN A 552 11.62 -37.44 7.67
C GLN A 552 10.87 -36.17 8.09
N THR A 553 10.32 -36.26 9.30
CA THR A 553 9.70 -35.19 10.08
C THR A 553 10.66 -34.02 10.25
N ALA A 554 10.30 -32.85 9.70
CA ALA A 554 11.00 -31.60 9.96
C ALA A 554 10.68 -31.13 11.39
N GLN A 555 11.71 -31.08 12.25
CA GLN A 555 11.69 -30.32 13.48
C GLN A 555 11.66 -28.80 13.19
N PRO A 556 11.04 -27.98 14.05
CA PRO A 556 11.03 -26.53 13.86
C PRO A 556 12.43 -25.94 14.07
N ALA A 557 12.84 -25.04 13.17
CA ALA A 557 14.10 -24.30 13.26
C ALA A 557 14.18 -23.45 14.55
N PRO A 558 15.38 -23.31 15.16
CA PRO A 558 15.55 -22.50 16.36
C PRO A 558 15.38 -21.01 16.08
N ASP A 559 14.73 -20.34 17.02
CA ASP A 559 14.40 -18.91 17.04
C ASP A 559 15.69 -18.05 17.02
N SER A 560 15.93 -17.36 15.91
CA SER A 560 17.10 -16.50 15.71
C SER A 560 16.93 -15.13 16.37
N THR A 561 16.92 -15.05 17.69
CA THR A 561 17.03 -13.75 18.39
C THR A 561 17.83 -13.79 19.68
N GLN A 562 19.16 -13.71 19.59
CA GLN A 562 20.00 -12.90 20.48
C GLN A 562 21.44 -12.82 19.95
N ILE A 563 21.70 -11.86 19.06
CA ILE A 563 23.07 -11.37 18.86
C ILE A 563 23.37 -10.46 20.07
N GLU A 564 24.29 -10.87 20.94
CA GLU A 564 24.78 -10.06 22.05
C GLU A 564 25.22 -8.68 21.53
N ARG A 565 24.65 -7.61 22.11
CA ARG A 565 25.05 -6.23 21.77
C ARG A 565 26.23 -5.85 22.67
N PRO A 566 27.35 -5.34 22.12
CA PRO A 566 28.46 -4.88 22.94
C PRO A 566 27.98 -3.77 23.89
N TYR A 567 28.59 -3.71 25.08
CA TYR A 567 28.28 -2.64 26.02
C TYR A 567 28.63 -1.29 25.39
N TRP A 568 27.85 -0.26 25.69
CA TRP A 568 28.03 1.09 25.13
C TRP A 568 29.46 1.62 25.23
N LYS A 569 30.14 1.35 26.35
CA LYS A 569 31.54 1.75 26.55
C LYS A 569 32.48 1.07 25.56
N GLU A 570 32.30 -0.21 25.33
CA GLU A 570 33.08 -1.00 24.36
C GLU A 570 32.79 -0.56 22.93
N TRP A 571 31.52 -0.28 22.62
CA TRP A 571 31.11 0.23 21.31
C TRP A 571 31.77 1.58 20.97
N LEU A 572 31.85 2.50 21.94
CA LEU A 572 32.54 3.79 21.76
C LEU A 572 34.05 3.66 21.56
N GLN A 573 34.66 2.58 22.07
CA GLN A 573 36.09 2.32 21.91
C GLN A 573 36.46 1.80 20.53
N GLN A 574 35.49 1.42 19.70
CA GLN A 574 35.76 1.01 18.33
C GLN A 574 36.47 2.16 17.57
N PRO A 575 37.54 1.86 16.79
CA PRO A 575 38.37 2.89 16.16
C PRO A 575 37.57 3.93 15.39
N ARG A 576 36.53 3.48 14.69
CA ARG A 576 35.60 4.30 13.92
C ARG A 576 34.91 5.41 14.74
N TYR A 577 34.25 5.05 15.85
CA TYR A 577 33.50 6.01 16.66
C TYR A 577 34.43 6.88 17.51
N LYS A 578 35.62 6.36 17.86
CA LYS A 578 36.70 7.17 18.45
C LYS A 578 37.15 8.26 17.49
N THR A 579 37.35 7.95 16.20
CA THR A 579 37.66 8.94 15.17
C THR A 579 36.54 9.97 15.01
N TYR A 580 35.27 9.52 14.97
CA TYR A 580 34.13 10.43 14.91
C TYR A 580 34.09 11.40 16.10
N GLY A 581 34.35 10.90 17.31
CA GLY A 581 34.44 11.73 18.51
C GLY A 581 35.54 12.79 18.42
N TRP A 582 36.76 12.41 18.04
CA TRP A 582 37.88 13.36 17.91
C TRP A 582 37.66 14.40 16.82
N LEU A 583 37.13 14.00 15.66
CA LEU A 583 36.78 14.92 14.58
C LEU A 583 35.68 15.89 15.01
N ALA A 584 34.67 15.41 15.74
CA ALA A 584 33.63 16.28 16.26
C ALA A 584 34.19 17.29 17.27
N ILE A 585 35.07 16.86 18.19
CA ILE A 585 35.74 17.76 19.16
C ILE A 585 36.55 18.83 18.42
N ALA A 586 37.37 18.43 17.45
CA ALA A 586 38.17 19.37 16.66
C ALA A 586 37.30 20.38 15.91
N ALA A 587 36.24 19.91 15.24
CA ALA A 587 35.30 20.77 14.53
C ALA A 587 34.58 21.74 15.47
N VAL A 588 34.14 21.29 16.64
CA VAL A 588 33.48 22.13 17.66
C VAL A 588 34.42 23.24 18.13
N LEU A 589 35.68 22.92 18.42
CA LEU A 589 36.67 23.90 18.87
C LEU A 589 37.01 24.93 17.78
N ILE A 590 37.29 24.48 16.56
CA ILE A 590 37.63 25.36 15.43
C ILE A 590 36.47 26.33 15.16
N GLN A 591 35.24 25.82 15.07
CA GLN A 591 34.06 26.64 14.84
C GLN A 591 33.85 27.67 15.96
N TRP A 592 34.03 27.27 17.22
CA TRP A 592 33.90 28.19 18.36
C TRP A 592 34.95 29.30 18.32
N ILE A 593 36.22 28.97 18.03
CA ILE A 593 37.32 29.96 17.93
C ILE A 593 37.02 30.96 16.81
N VAL A 594 36.67 30.49 15.62
CA VAL A 594 36.33 31.34 14.48
C VAL A 594 35.12 32.20 14.81
N PHE A 595 34.07 31.62 15.40
CA PHE A 595 32.85 32.35 15.74
C PHE A 595 33.10 33.43 16.78
N LYS A 596 33.85 33.16 17.86
CA LYS A 596 34.17 34.17 18.88
C LYS A 596 35.15 35.22 18.39
N TYR A 597 36.01 34.89 17.43
CA TYR A 597 36.83 35.90 16.74
C TYR A 597 35.94 36.91 15.98
N LEU A 598 34.91 36.42 15.29
CA LEU A 598 33.97 37.24 14.51
C LEU A 598 32.95 37.99 15.39
N TYR A 599 32.46 37.34 16.45
CA TYR A 599 31.47 37.83 17.41
C TYR A 599 32.04 37.83 18.84
N PRO A 600 32.82 38.86 19.22
CA PRO A 600 33.57 38.87 20.48
C PRO A 600 32.68 38.89 21.73
N TYR A 601 31.50 39.50 21.67
CA TYR A 601 30.58 39.63 22.82
C TYR A 601 29.42 38.63 22.75
N ALA A 602 28.83 38.32 23.91
CA ALA A 602 27.53 37.66 23.94
C ALA A 602 26.43 38.54 23.31
N SER A 603 25.37 37.91 22.82
CA SER A 603 24.21 38.56 22.22
C SER A 603 23.06 38.68 23.23
N PHE A 604 22.27 39.75 23.09
CA PHE A 604 21.16 40.04 24.02
C PHE A 604 19.85 40.24 23.26
N ILE A 605 18.79 39.62 23.77
CA ILE A 605 17.41 39.87 23.35
C ILE A 605 16.84 40.93 24.27
N ASN A 606 16.41 42.06 23.71
CA ASN A 606 15.81 43.14 24.48
C ASN A 606 14.57 42.66 25.26
N GLY A 607 14.51 42.99 26.54
CA GLY A 607 13.51 42.45 27.48
C GLY A 607 13.93 41.11 28.07
N ASP A 608 13.99 40.05 27.26
CA ASP A 608 14.18 38.65 27.70
C ASP A 608 15.52 38.43 28.42
N SER A 609 16.65 38.76 27.77
CA SER A 609 18.00 38.56 28.34
C SER A 609 18.23 39.33 29.62
N TYR A 610 17.75 40.57 29.68
CA TYR A 610 17.96 41.44 30.83
C TYR A 610 17.09 41.02 32.01
N ALA A 611 15.87 40.51 31.78
CA ALA A 611 15.04 39.94 32.84
C ALA A 611 15.74 38.76 33.54
N TYR A 612 16.42 37.88 32.79
CA TYR A 612 17.20 36.79 33.40
C TYR A 612 18.40 37.30 34.21
N LEU A 613 19.10 38.33 33.72
CA LEU A 613 20.23 38.93 34.42
C LEU A 613 19.79 39.63 35.71
N GLU A 614 18.70 40.39 35.69
CA GLU A 614 18.14 41.03 36.89
C GLU A 614 17.69 39.98 37.92
N THR A 615 17.01 38.93 37.47
CA THR A 615 16.59 37.81 38.33
C THR A 615 17.81 37.10 38.94
N ALA A 616 18.89 36.96 38.18
CA ALA A 616 20.14 36.37 38.65
C ALA A 616 20.84 37.30 39.67
N TYR A 617 20.94 38.59 39.36
CA TYR A 617 21.60 39.62 40.18
C TYR A 617 20.91 39.82 41.52
N HIS A 618 19.58 39.87 41.54
CA HIS A 618 18.80 40.02 42.78
C HIS A 618 18.47 38.70 43.47
N ASN A 619 18.95 37.57 42.94
CA ASN A 619 18.68 36.23 43.46
C ASN A 619 17.19 35.94 43.70
N LEU A 620 16.33 36.33 42.75
CA LEU A 620 14.89 36.15 42.89
C LEU A 620 14.50 34.68 42.77
N THR A 621 13.56 34.25 43.63
CA THR A 621 12.97 32.91 43.65
C THR A 621 11.87 32.73 42.59
N ILE A 622 11.24 33.83 42.17
CA ILE A 622 10.22 33.89 41.12
C ILE A 622 10.37 35.16 40.27
N ASN A 623 9.97 35.08 39.00
CA ASN A 623 9.78 36.23 38.13
C ASN A 623 8.76 35.90 37.01
N THR A 624 8.46 36.87 36.13
CA THR A 624 7.58 36.70 34.96
C THR A 624 8.07 35.57 34.05
N TYR A 625 9.39 35.45 33.89
CA TYR A 625 10.06 34.33 33.24
C TYR A 625 10.48 33.25 34.25
N PRO A 626 10.59 31.97 33.82
CA PRO A 626 11.10 30.89 34.65
C PRO A 626 12.53 31.16 35.15
N VAL A 627 12.80 30.86 36.42
CA VAL A 627 14.06 31.25 37.09
C VAL A 627 15.24 30.31 36.81
N GLY A 628 15.01 29.15 36.17
CA GLY A 628 16.03 28.12 35.99
C GLY A 628 17.26 28.60 35.20
N TYR A 629 17.06 29.45 34.18
CA TYR A 629 18.20 30.02 33.45
C TYR A 629 18.99 31.03 34.30
N SER A 630 18.31 31.84 35.12
CA SER A 630 18.97 32.75 36.07
C SER A 630 19.75 32.00 37.15
N MET A 631 19.27 30.84 37.59
CA MET A 631 20.04 29.94 38.46
C MET A 631 21.31 29.43 37.77
N PHE A 632 21.22 29.07 36.48
CA PHE A 632 22.39 28.69 35.69
C PHE A 632 23.39 29.84 35.52
N LEU A 633 22.92 31.06 35.25
CA LEU A 633 23.79 32.25 35.21
C LEU A 633 24.54 32.45 36.53
N ARG A 634 23.83 32.32 37.68
CA ARG A 634 24.47 32.40 39.00
C ARG A 634 25.50 31.29 39.20
N LEU A 635 25.18 30.05 38.82
CA LEU A 635 26.10 28.92 38.92
C LEU A 635 27.40 29.18 38.15
N VAL A 636 27.31 29.68 36.91
CA VAL A 636 28.50 30.04 36.12
C VAL A 636 29.26 31.21 36.77
N SER A 637 28.54 32.19 37.32
CA SER A 637 29.13 33.37 37.96
C SER A 637 29.99 33.07 39.19
N VAL A 638 29.78 31.92 39.85
CA VAL A 638 30.64 31.43 40.94
C VAL A 638 32.08 31.23 40.45
N PHE A 639 32.24 30.79 39.21
CA PHE A 639 33.55 30.48 38.63
C PHE A 639 34.10 31.63 37.78
N THR A 640 33.24 32.36 37.08
CA THR A 640 33.67 33.42 36.15
C THR A 640 32.57 34.40 35.81
N LYS A 641 32.95 35.68 35.65
CA LYS A 641 32.06 36.74 35.13
C LYS A 641 32.25 36.99 33.63
N SER A 642 33.02 36.15 32.93
CA SER A 642 33.23 36.31 31.48
C SER A 642 32.00 35.86 30.69
N ASP A 643 31.52 36.73 29.81
CA ASP A 643 30.47 36.41 28.85
C ASP A 643 30.91 35.33 27.85
N THR A 644 32.18 35.39 27.42
CA THR A 644 32.78 34.40 26.54
C THR A 644 32.80 33.03 27.21
N ALA A 645 33.17 32.95 28.49
CA ALA A 645 33.13 31.69 29.22
C ALA A 645 31.71 31.13 29.38
N LEU A 646 30.71 31.98 29.64
CA LEU A 646 29.30 31.57 29.64
C LEU A 646 28.90 30.98 28.28
N VAL A 647 29.17 31.68 27.19
CA VAL A 647 28.88 31.21 25.82
C VAL A 647 29.60 29.90 25.52
N THR A 648 30.86 29.74 25.95
CA THR A 648 31.62 28.49 25.81
C THR A 648 30.92 27.35 26.54
N VAL A 649 30.55 27.53 27.81
CA VAL A 649 29.87 26.49 28.59
C VAL A 649 28.56 26.10 27.89
N GLN A 650 27.74 27.07 27.50
CA GLN A 650 26.47 26.81 26.78
C GLN A 650 26.69 26.02 25.50
N TYR A 651 27.66 26.45 24.68
CA TYR A 651 27.95 25.80 23.40
C TYR A 651 28.49 24.37 23.58
N LEU A 652 29.39 24.16 24.53
CA LEU A 652 29.99 22.84 24.78
C LEU A 652 28.98 21.84 25.32
N ILE A 653 28.14 22.22 26.30
CA ILE A 653 27.10 21.31 26.81
C ILE A 653 26.05 20.98 25.74
N GLN A 654 25.72 21.96 24.89
CA GLN A 654 24.80 21.78 23.78
C GLN A 654 25.38 20.80 22.74
N GLN A 655 26.62 20.97 22.32
CA GLN A 655 27.29 20.06 21.39
C GLN A 655 27.48 18.66 21.99
N ALA A 656 27.82 18.55 23.27
CA ALA A 656 27.92 17.27 23.95
C ALA A 656 26.57 16.52 23.97
N SER A 657 25.46 17.22 24.23
CA SER A 657 24.13 16.61 24.19
C SER A 657 23.73 16.15 22.78
N LEU A 658 24.13 16.89 21.74
CA LEU A 658 23.88 16.58 20.34
C LEU A 658 24.66 15.34 19.87
N VAL A 659 25.96 15.30 20.17
CA VAL A 659 26.79 14.11 19.88
C VAL A 659 26.27 12.90 20.66
N GLY A 660 25.87 13.10 21.93
CA GLY A 660 25.26 12.05 22.75
C GLY A 660 23.98 11.47 22.13
N TRP A 661 23.11 12.32 21.59
CA TRP A 661 21.93 11.90 20.83
C TRP A 661 22.31 11.10 19.59
N LEU A 662 23.19 11.63 18.73
CA LEU A 662 23.59 10.97 17.48
C LEU A 662 24.23 9.62 17.73
N PHE A 663 25.14 9.52 18.70
CA PHE A 663 25.80 8.26 19.02
C PHE A 663 24.80 7.25 19.61
N SER A 664 23.81 7.70 20.37
CA SER A 664 22.73 6.82 20.85
C SER A 664 21.90 6.26 19.69
N VAL A 665 21.56 7.09 18.70
CA VAL A 665 20.87 6.67 17.46
C VAL A 665 21.73 5.65 16.69
N PHE A 666 23.03 5.92 16.51
CA PHE A 666 23.96 5.02 15.80
C PHE A 666 24.09 3.66 16.51
N TYR A 667 24.18 3.67 17.84
CA TYR A 667 24.27 2.45 18.66
C TYR A 667 23.03 1.56 18.56
N PHE A 668 21.83 2.14 18.66
CA PHE A 668 20.60 1.34 18.65
C PHE A 668 20.15 0.90 17.25
N LEU A 669 20.45 1.67 16.21
CA LEU A 669 19.88 1.47 14.87
C LEU A 669 20.88 0.93 13.83
N ARG A 670 22.18 0.90 14.14
CA ARG A 670 23.26 0.39 13.27
C ARG A 670 23.16 0.92 11.83
N LEU A 671 23.34 2.23 11.72
CA LEU A 671 23.25 2.94 10.44
C LEU A 671 24.47 2.67 9.56
N GLY A 672 24.28 2.91 8.28
CA GLY A 672 25.31 2.78 7.25
C GLY A 672 26.29 3.94 7.34
N ARG A 673 27.53 3.69 6.93
CA ARG A 673 28.62 4.66 7.15
C ARG A 673 28.39 6.04 6.55
N ALA A 674 27.78 6.09 5.37
CA ALA A 674 27.46 7.36 4.72
C ALA A 674 26.45 8.18 5.55
N VAL A 675 25.38 7.54 6.05
CA VAL A 675 24.32 8.21 6.80
C VAL A 675 24.84 8.75 8.12
N GLU A 676 25.66 7.97 8.83
CA GLU A 676 26.28 8.42 10.09
C GLU A 676 27.19 9.63 9.89
N ILE A 677 28.02 9.63 8.85
CA ILE A 677 28.92 10.76 8.54
C ILE A 677 28.11 12.00 8.16
N ILE A 678 27.09 11.85 7.31
CA ILE A 678 26.23 12.97 6.89
C ILE A 678 25.54 13.59 8.10
N LEU A 679 24.91 12.78 8.96
CA LEU A 679 24.23 13.26 10.15
C LEU A 679 25.21 13.93 11.13
N LEU A 680 26.39 13.34 11.35
CA LEU A 680 27.40 13.90 12.24
C LEU A 680 27.92 15.24 11.70
N CYS A 681 28.34 15.31 10.44
CA CYS A 681 28.85 16.53 9.83
C CYS A 681 27.78 17.62 9.79
N PHE A 682 26.56 17.30 9.36
CA PHE A 682 25.47 18.27 9.26
C PHE A 682 25.17 18.93 10.60
N TRP A 683 25.11 18.14 11.67
CA TRP A 683 24.74 18.64 12.99
C TRP A 683 25.90 19.28 13.74
N VAL A 684 27.08 18.65 13.77
CA VAL A 684 28.24 19.20 14.49
C VAL A 684 28.73 20.51 13.84
N CYS A 685 28.65 20.62 12.51
CA CYS A 685 29.09 21.80 11.77
C CYS A 685 27.97 22.85 11.57
N ASN A 686 26.81 22.68 12.22
CA ASN A 686 25.68 23.57 11.99
C ASN A 686 25.85 24.91 12.74
N PRO A 687 25.89 26.06 12.04
CA PRO A 687 26.12 27.35 12.67
C PRO A 687 25.01 27.78 13.63
N VAL A 688 23.78 27.25 13.49
CA VAL A 688 22.63 27.65 14.32
C VAL A 688 22.91 27.50 15.82
N PHE A 689 23.71 26.50 16.19
CA PHE A 689 24.05 26.23 17.58
C PHE A 689 25.01 27.26 18.17
N LEU A 690 25.90 27.84 17.36
CA LEU A 690 26.77 28.94 17.78
C LEU A 690 25.97 30.20 18.05
N TYR A 691 25.08 30.57 17.12
CA TYR A 691 24.20 31.75 17.29
C TYR A 691 23.28 31.58 18.48
N LEU A 692 22.67 30.41 18.67
CA LEU A 692 21.80 30.13 19.82
C LEU A 692 22.57 30.20 21.15
N ALA A 693 23.75 29.58 21.22
CA ALA A 693 24.58 29.57 22.44
C ALA A 693 25.23 30.92 22.74
N ASN A 694 25.33 31.82 21.75
CA ASN A 694 25.87 33.16 21.97
C ASN A 694 24.87 34.10 22.67
N TYR A 695 23.58 33.77 22.66
CA TYR A 695 22.57 34.55 23.36
C TYR A 695 22.59 34.28 24.87
N VAL A 696 22.47 35.36 25.66
CA VAL A 696 22.11 35.27 27.08
C VAL A 696 20.61 35.02 27.19
N SER A 697 20.19 33.77 26.93
CA SER A 697 18.79 33.34 26.87
C SER A 697 18.66 31.90 27.36
N SER A 698 17.47 31.54 27.84
CA SER A 698 17.12 30.17 28.24
C SER A 698 17.14 29.16 27.07
N ASP A 699 17.11 29.61 25.82
CA ASP A 699 16.89 28.75 24.64
C ASP A 699 17.96 27.66 24.47
N SER A 700 19.26 28.01 24.58
CA SER A 700 20.37 27.06 24.42
C SER A 700 20.39 26.00 25.52
N LEU A 701 20.23 26.43 26.78
CA LEU A 701 20.16 25.51 27.92
C LEU A 701 18.92 24.62 27.84
N PHE A 702 17.77 25.17 27.43
CA PHE A 702 16.54 24.41 27.28
C PHE A 702 16.65 23.35 26.18
N LEU A 703 17.22 23.70 25.02
CA LEU A 703 17.50 22.74 23.94
C LEU A 703 18.40 21.60 24.45
N THR A 704 19.46 21.94 25.17
CA THR A 704 20.41 20.97 25.76
C THR A 704 19.68 19.99 26.68
N LEU A 705 18.95 20.49 27.68
CA LEU A 705 18.21 19.66 28.64
C LEU A 705 17.15 18.80 27.96
N SER A 706 16.47 19.36 26.95
CA SER A 706 15.43 18.63 26.22
C SER A 706 16.01 17.53 25.33
N LEU A 707 17.18 17.75 24.74
CA LEU A 707 17.88 16.72 23.95
C LEU A 707 18.41 15.60 24.85
N VAL A 708 18.95 15.94 26.03
CA VAL A 708 19.31 14.96 27.06
C VAL A 708 18.08 14.17 27.52
N TRP A 709 16.96 14.83 27.79
CA TRP A 709 15.69 14.17 28.16
C TRP A 709 15.23 13.18 27.09
N PHE A 710 15.19 13.61 25.82
CA PHE A 710 14.75 12.75 24.72
C PHE A 710 15.73 11.59 24.48
N THR A 711 17.03 11.82 24.67
CA THR A 711 18.05 10.76 24.68
C THR A 711 17.78 9.75 25.79
N ILE A 712 17.56 10.19 27.03
CA ILE A 712 17.23 9.29 28.16
C ILE A 712 15.97 8.47 27.86
N LEU A 713 14.94 9.06 27.22
CA LEU A 713 13.75 8.32 26.81
C LEU A 713 14.05 7.23 25.78
N LEU A 714 14.93 7.50 24.80
CA LEU A 714 15.40 6.48 23.85
C LEU A 714 16.07 5.31 24.59
N TRP A 715 16.90 5.62 25.59
CA TRP A 715 17.56 4.62 26.43
C TRP A 715 16.57 3.84 27.30
N ILE A 716 15.57 4.49 27.89
CA ILE A 716 14.50 3.81 28.65
C ILE A 716 13.69 2.89 27.72
N LEU A 717 13.47 3.26 26.46
CA LEU A 717 12.73 2.40 25.54
C LEU A 717 13.45 1.07 25.25
N PHE A 718 14.79 1.11 25.15
CA PHE A 718 15.60 -0.03 24.70
C PHE A 718 16.34 -0.77 25.82
N GLN A 719 16.90 -0.06 26.80
CA GLN A 719 17.68 -0.60 27.91
C GLN A 719 17.33 0.11 29.23
N PRO A 720 16.13 -0.12 29.78
CA PRO A 720 15.66 0.68 30.91
C PRO A 720 16.30 0.26 32.23
N THR A 721 16.95 1.22 32.90
CA THR A 721 17.57 1.05 34.22
C THR A 721 16.92 1.94 35.27
N LYS A 722 17.07 1.61 36.56
CA LYS A 722 16.57 2.45 37.66
C LYS A 722 17.24 3.83 37.67
N GLN A 723 18.53 3.88 37.33
CA GLN A 723 19.29 5.13 37.23
C GLN A 723 18.72 6.03 36.12
N LEU A 724 18.36 5.47 34.96
CA LEU A 724 17.76 6.25 33.87
C LEU A 724 16.40 6.84 34.26
N LEU A 725 15.55 6.10 34.99
CA LEU A 725 14.28 6.63 35.50
C LEU A 725 14.47 7.76 36.52
N PHE A 726 15.48 7.65 37.37
CA PHE A 726 15.81 8.71 38.32
C PHE A 726 16.27 9.98 37.59
N TRP A 727 17.25 9.85 36.70
CA TRP A 727 17.80 10.96 35.92
C TRP A 727 16.78 11.58 34.98
N HIS A 728 15.88 10.79 34.40
CA HIS A 728 14.74 11.26 33.62
C HIS A 728 13.90 12.29 34.39
N GLY A 729 13.52 11.98 35.64
CA GLY A 729 12.77 12.91 36.49
C GLY A 729 13.55 14.19 36.78
N ILE A 730 14.85 14.08 37.07
CA ILE A 730 15.74 15.22 37.32
C ILE A 730 15.86 16.14 36.10
N VAL A 731 16.08 15.58 34.91
CA VAL A 731 16.24 16.39 33.69
C VAL A 731 14.92 17.07 33.31
N ILE A 732 13.78 16.40 33.50
CA ILE A 732 12.47 17.01 33.27
C ILE A 732 12.26 18.22 34.18
N ILE A 733 12.53 18.10 35.49
CA ILE A 733 12.32 19.24 36.38
C ILE A 733 13.28 20.39 36.05
N LEU A 734 14.54 20.10 35.72
CA LEU A 734 15.47 21.14 35.26
C LEU A 734 14.99 21.82 33.98
N ALA A 735 14.53 21.05 32.99
CA ALA A 735 13.97 21.61 31.76
C ALA A 735 12.73 22.48 32.04
N PHE A 736 11.86 22.04 32.95
CA PHE A 736 10.67 22.77 33.37
C PHE A 736 10.99 24.07 34.11
N MET A 737 12.00 24.07 34.98
CA MET A 737 12.48 25.27 35.67
C MET A 737 13.08 26.29 34.70
N VAL A 738 13.69 25.83 33.61
CA VAL A 738 14.26 26.70 32.56
C VAL A 738 13.16 27.22 31.62
N ARG A 739 12.21 26.36 31.19
CA ARG A 739 11.01 26.77 30.45
C ARG A 739 9.79 25.93 30.79
N TYR A 740 8.67 26.60 31.02
CA TYR A 740 7.37 25.94 31.24
C TYR A 740 6.85 25.18 30.02
N ASN A 741 7.45 25.33 28.83
CA ASN A 741 7.15 24.49 27.68
C ASN A 741 7.43 23.00 27.95
N ALA A 742 8.31 22.65 28.90
CA ALA A 742 8.49 21.25 29.28
C ALA A 742 7.32 20.65 30.10
N MET A 743 6.26 21.41 30.38
CA MET A 743 5.09 20.92 31.13
C MET A 743 4.41 19.71 30.49
N TRP A 744 4.48 19.56 29.16
CA TRP A 744 3.90 18.42 28.45
C TRP A 744 4.89 17.26 28.25
N TYR A 745 6.17 17.40 28.60
CA TYR A 745 7.16 16.30 28.52
C TYR A 745 6.76 15.05 29.32
N PRO A 746 6.10 15.14 30.48
CA PRO A 746 5.58 13.96 31.18
C PRO A 746 4.62 13.13 30.33
N ILE A 747 3.84 13.74 29.42
CA ILE A 747 2.88 13.01 28.57
C ILE A 747 3.63 12.04 27.64
N ILE A 748 4.68 12.52 26.95
CA ILE A 748 5.54 11.66 26.14
C ILE A 748 6.26 10.62 27.00
N SER A 749 6.72 11.03 28.18
CA SER A 749 7.41 10.14 29.12
C SER A 749 6.52 8.98 29.57
N VAL A 750 5.25 9.23 29.87
CA VAL A 750 4.24 8.19 30.20
C VAL A 750 4.10 7.21 29.05
N CYS A 751 3.97 7.68 27.80
CA CYS A 751 3.88 6.81 26.63
C CYS A 751 5.13 5.91 26.51
N VAL A 752 6.33 6.47 26.61
CA VAL A 752 7.59 5.72 26.46
C VAL A 752 7.80 4.73 27.60
N ILE A 753 7.61 5.15 28.85
CA ILE A 753 7.78 4.28 30.03
C ILE A 753 6.77 3.13 29.98
N SER A 754 5.54 3.39 29.52
CA SER A 754 4.51 2.36 29.36
C SER A 754 4.90 1.30 28.32
N LEU A 755 5.56 1.70 27.23
CA LEU A 755 6.08 0.82 26.17
C LEU A 755 7.39 0.10 26.52
N SER A 756 8.05 0.48 27.62
CA SER A 756 9.30 -0.14 28.07
C SER A 756 9.09 -1.56 28.63
N GLN A 757 10.11 -2.42 28.55
CA GLN A 757 10.08 -3.81 29.04
C GLN A 757 10.38 -3.88 30.54
N GLN A 758 9.61 -3.19 31.37
CA GLN A 758 9.77 -3.18 32.84
C GLN A 758 8.50 -3.61 33.59
N SER A 759 8.66 -3.99 34.86
CA SER A 759 7.53 -4.30 35.74
C SER A 759 6.65 -3.08 36.00
N LEU A 760 5.35 -3.32 36.22
CA LEU A 760 4.37 -2.26 36.45
C LEU A 760 4.76 -1.31 37.59
N ILE A 761 5.34 -1.82 38.67
CA ILE A 761 5.79 -1.02 39.82
C ILE A 761 6.89 -0.03 39.40
N ARG A 762 7.87 -0.47 38.59
CA ARG A 762 8.95 0.41 38.12
C ARG A 762 8.44 1.49 37.17
N LYS A 763 7.49 1.12 36.29
CA LYS A 763 6.82 2.07 35.40
C LYS A 763 6.08 3.14 36.19
N ALA A 764 5.25 2.71 37.16
CA ALA A 764 4.51 3.61 38.03
C ALA A 764 5.46 4.51 38.83
N ALA A 765 6.53 3.96 39.42
CA ALA A 765 7.50 4.73 40.19
C ALA A 765 8.19 5.81 39.34
N GLY A 766 8.63 5.50 38.11
CA GLY A 766 9.25 6.47 37.22
C GLY A 766 8.30 7.60 36.80
N ILE A 767 7.04 7.25 36.48
CA ILE A 767 6.01 8.23 36.13
C ILE A 767 5.70 9.13 37.33
N MET A 768 5.42 8.54 38.50
CA MET A 768 5.11 9.27 39.72
C MET A 768 6.26 10.16 40.17
N TRP A 769 7.51 9.72 40.02
CA TRP A 769 8.70 10.52 40.32
C TRP A 769 8.73 11.82 39.50
N SER A 770 8.53 11.73 38.18
CA SER A 770 8.52 12.91 37.31
C SER A 770 7.37 13.88 37.61
N LEU A 771 6.16 13.35 37.88
CA LEU A 771 4.98 14.15 38.20
C LEU A 771 5.09 14.81 39.57
N ALA A 772 5.63 14.09 40.57
CA ALA A 772 5.84 14.62 41.92
C ALA A 772 6.81 15.81 41.91
N LEU A 773 7.94 15.71 41.21
CA LEU A 773 8.91 16.81 41.12
C LEU A 773 8.33 18.07 40.48
N ILE A 774 7.60 17.94 39.36
CA ILE A 774 6.92 19.06 38.71
C ILE A 774 5.84 19.63 39.64
N GLY A 775 5.04 18.77 40.26
CA GLY A 775 3.96 19.18 41.17
C GLY A 775 4.50 19.97 42.36
N LEU A 776 5.52 19.44 43.05
CA LEU A 776 6.17 20.10 44.18
C LEU A 776 6.73 21.47 43.80
N PHE A 777 7.43 21.57 42.68
CA PHE A 777 7.95 22.86 42.19
C PHE A 777 6.83 23.82 41.81
N GLY A 778 5.74 23.32 41.21
CA GLY A 778 4.55 24.12 40.89
C GLY A 778 3.86 24.68 42.13
N PHE A 779 3.70 23.85 43.17
CA PHE A 779 3.16 24.27 44.46
C PHE A 779 4.06 25.29 45.16
N TYR A 780 5.37 25.06 45.18
CA TYR A 780 6.36 25.99 45.71
C TYR A 780 6.27 27.35 45.00
N THR A 781 6.30 27.35 43.66
CA THR A 781 6.21 28.57 42.85
C THR A 781 4.90 29.32 43.12
N ALA A 782 3.79 28.61 43.22
CA ALA A 782 2.49 29.23 43.50
C ALA A 782 2.38 29.83 44.90
N ALA A 783 2.98 29.17 45.90
CA ALA A 783 3.08 29.70 47.27
C ALA A 783 3.96 30.95 47.32
N GLU A 784 5.07 30.97 46.58
CA GLU A 784 5.96 32.12 46.52
C GLU A 784 5.31 33.32 45.82
N TYR A 785 4.53 33.09 44.76
CA TYR A 785 3.71 34.15 44.15
C TYR A 785 2.70 34.73 45.14
N GLN A 786 2.07 33.89 45.96
CA GLN A 786 1.16 34.34 47.00
C GLN A 786 1.87 35.20 48.04
N ARG A 787 3.07 34.81 48.49
CA ARG A 787 3.87 35.57 49.46
C ARG A 787 4.31 36.93 48.92
N THR A 788 4.83 36.97 47.70
CA THR A 788 5.45 38.18 47.13
C THR A 788 4.43 39.15 46.51
N THR A 789 3.33 38.63 45.94
CA THR A 789 2.37 39.45 45.19
C THR A 789 0.98 39.51 45.82
N GLY A 790 0.70 38.68 46.83
CA GLY A 790 -0.62 38.50 47.43
C GLY A 790 -1.58 37.62 46.63
N ILE A 791 -1.13 37.05 45.50
CA ILE A 791 -1.98 36.30 44.56
C ILE A 791 -1.38 34.92 44.32
N ARG A 792 -2.12 33.88 44.69
CA ARG A 792 -1.71 32.50 44.46
C ARG A 792 -1.91 32.11 43.01
N GLN A 793 -0.81 31.93 42.28
CA GLN A 793 -0.81 31.46 40.89
C GLN A 793 0.52 30.84 40.50
N PHE A 794 0.54 29.89 39.58
CA PHE A 794 1.78 29.26 39.10
C PHE A 794 2.64 30.21 38.26
N SER A 795 2.04 30.92 37.31
CA SER A 795 2.73 31.95 36.51
C SER A 795 1.73 32.93 35.90
N PRO A 796 1.96 34.24 36.03
CA PRO A 796 1.13 35.25 35.36
C PRO A 796 1.29 35.21 33.84
N PHE A 797 2.46 34.80 33.33
CA PHE A 797 2.78 34.77 31.91
C PHE A 797 1.73 34.01 31.08
N SER A 798 1.25 32.87 31.61
CA SER A 798 0.25 32.03 30.93
C SER A 798 -1.05 32.77 30.61
N GLY A 799 -1.53 33.62 31.51
CA GLY A 799 -2.74 34.41 31.29
C GLY A 799 -2.53 35.53 30.28
N TRP A 800 -1.37 36.17 30.33
CA TRP A 800 -0.97 37.19 29.36
C TRP A 800 -0.83 36.61 27.95
N GLN A 801 -0.15 35.47 27.81
CA GLN A 801 0.01 34.78 26.53
C GLN A 801 -1.34 34.39 25.92
N LEU A 802 -2.26 33.85 26.74
CA LEU A 802 -3.57 33.45 26.26
C LEU A 802 -4.42 34.65 25.80
N ALA A 803 -4.41 35.75 26.55
CA ALA A 803 -5.06 36.99 26.13
C ALA A 803 -4.45 37.54 24.84
N ASN A 804 -3.12 37.62 24.75
CA ASN A 804 -2.40 38.06 23.55
C ASN A 804 -2.80 37.25 22.32
N ASN A 805 -2.81 35.92 22.43
CA ASN A 805 -3.18 35.04 21.33
C ASN A 805 -4.63 35.30 20.88
N ALA A 806 -5.54 35.47 21.84
CA ALA A 806 -6.94 35.78 21.56
C ALA A 806 -7.12 37.15 20.87
N LEU A 807 -6.30 38.16 21.21
CA LEU A 807 -6.39 39.50 20.63
C LEU A 807 -6.07 39.54 19.13
N TYR A 808 -5.16 38.70 18.65
CA TYR A 808 -4.90 38.56 17.20
C TYR A 808 -6.13 38.08 16.42
N ALA A 809 -7.02 37.31 17.05
CA ALA A 809 -8.29 36.95 16.45
C ALA A 809 -9.34 38.05 16.65
N TYR A 810 -9.37 38.63 17.85
CA TYR A 810 -10.39 39.60 18.24
C TYR A 810 -10.36 40.89 17.41
N ARG A 811 -9.17 41.31 16.94
CA ARG A 811 -9.00 42.43 16.00
C ARG A 811 -9.88 42.32 14.75
N TYR A 812 -10.08 41.10 14.24
CA TYR A 812 -10.82 40.84 13.00
C TYR A 812 -12.30 40.51 13.22
N VAL A 813 -12.80 40.61 14.45
CA VAL A 813 -14.23 40.46 14.73
C VAL A 813 -14.93 41.77 14.41
N ASP A 814 -15.85 41.73 13.45
CA ASP A 814 -16.68 42.85 13.02
C ASP A 814 -17.38 43.53 14.22
N GLY A 815 -17.37 44.86 14.23
CA GLY A 815 -18.03 45.69 15.25
C GLY A 815 -19.53 45.40 15.42
N THR A 816 -20.21 44.97 14.35
CA THR A 816 -21.64 44.59 14.39
C THR A 816 -21.87 43.18 14.96
N ALA A 817 -20.85 42.32 14.92
CA ALA A 817 -20.90 40.92 15.37
C ALA A 817 -20.35 40.72 16.80
N VAL A 818 -20.03 41.82 17.51
CA VAL A 818 -19.44 41.75 18.85
C VAL A 818 -20.49 41.32 19.88
N LYS A 819 -20.27 40.15 20.48
CA LYS A 819 -21.07 39.66 21.60
C LYS A 819 -20.78 40.45 22.88
N LYS A 820 -21.82 40.76 23.65
CA LYS A 820 -21.71 41.43 24.95
C LYS A 820 -20.83 40.62 25.91
N VAL A 821 -19.82 41.26 26.50
CA VAL A 821 -18.92 40.61 27.48
C VAL A 821 -19.51 40.64 28.89
N PRO A 822 -19.22 39.65 29.75
CA PRO A 822 -19.56 39.66 31.17
C PRO A 822 -19.11 40.96 31.88
N PRO A 823 -19.83 41.44 32.91
CA PRO A 823 -19.53 42.70 33.59
C PRO A 823 -18.05 42.85 34.01
N ARG A 824 -17.45 41.77 34.50
CA ARG A 824 -16.04 41.73 34.94
C ARG A 824 -15.03 42.06 33.82
N PHE A 825 -15.38 41.87 32.55
CA PHE A 825 -14.50 42.14 31.40
C PHE A 825 -14.78 43.47 30.70
N GLN A 826 -15.87 44.17 31.01
CA GLN A 826 -16.33 45.33 30.24
C GLN A 826 -15.28 46.45 30.14
N GLU A 827 -14.56 46.74 31.22
CA GLU A 827 -13.53 47.79 31.21
C GLU A 827 -12.33 47.39 30.34
N LEU A 828 -11.89 46.12 30.43
CA LEU A 828 -10.80 45.58 29.64
C LEU A 828 -11.19 45.52 28.16
N ASP A 829 -12.36 44.98 27.86
CA ASP A 829 -12.90 44.88 26.50
C ASP A 829 -13.06 46.26 25.85
N LYS A 830 -13.58 47.25 26.58
CA LYS A 830 -13.63 48.65 26.11
C LYS A 830 -12.24 49.17 25.77
N THR A 831 -11.24 48.93 26.63
CA THR A 831 -9.84 49.34 26.38
C THR A 831 -9.27 48.68 25.12
N VAL A 832 -9.51 47.38 24.95
CA VAL A 832 -9.09 46.60 23.78
C VAL A 832 -9.76 47.10 22.49
N ARG A 833 -11.07 47.34 22.52
CA ARG A 833 -11.83 47.81 21.36
C ARG A 833 -11.44 49.23 20.96
N THR A 834 -11.34 50.14 21.92
CA THR A 834 -10.84 51.50 21.65
C THR A 834 -9.45 51.47 21.03
N TYR A 835 -8.54 50.62 21.53
CA TYR A 835 -7.23 50.45 20.91
C TYR A 835 -7.33 50.02 19.45
N PHE A 836 -8.09 48.97 19.13
CA PHE A 836 -8.24 48.50 17.75
C PHE A 836 -8.93 49.52 16.82
N ASP A 837 -9.91 50.26 17.31
CA ASP A 837 -10.56 51.31 16.52
C ASP A 837 -9.61 52.47 16.22
N THR A 838 -8.74 52.84 17.16
CA THR A 838 -7.71 53.89 16.96
C THR A 838 -6.49 53.44 16.15
N THR A 839 -6.32 52.12 15.96
CA THR A 839 -5.17 51.52 15.25
C THR A 839 -5.60 50.74 14.00
N ARG A 840 -6.71 51.13 13.37
CA ARG A 840 -7.16 50.52 12.10
C ARG A 840 -6.25 50.84 10.93
N ASP A 841 -5.69 52.05 10.90
CA ASP A 841 -4.74 52.50 9.89
C ASP A 841 -3.39 51.77 10.06
N THR A 842 -3.16 50.77 9.21
CA THR A 842 -1.95 49.93 9.27
C THR A 842 -0.70 50.62 8.76
N ASP A 843 -0.82 51.70 7.99
CA ASP A 843 0.36 52.45 7.53
C ASP A 843 0.97 53.26 8.68
N LYS A 844 0.10 53.79 9.54
CA LYS A 844 0.50 54.47 10.78
C LYS A 844 0.88 53.51 11.91
N TYR A 845 0.29 52.32 11.93
CA TYR A 845 0.48 51.32 12.99
C TYR A 845 0.90 49.95 12.41
N PRO A 846 2.12 49.84 11.84
CA PRO A 846 2.56 48.63 11.13
C PRO A 846 2.68 47.39 12.02
N GLN A 847 2.82 47.55 13.34
CA GLN A 847 2.82 46.43 14.30
C GLN A 847 1.50 45.62 14.28
N GLU A 848 0.40 46.20 13.82
CA GLU A 848 -0.89 45.51 13.68
C GLU A 848 -0.94 44.54 12.48
N LEU A 849 0.06 44.59 11.58
CA LEU A 849 0.22 43.62 10.48
C LEU A 849 0.87 42.31 10.94
N LEU A 850 1.50 42.30 12.11
CA LEU A 850 2.14 41.11 12.66
C LEU A 850 1.09 40.03 12.93
N LYS A 851 1.32 38.82 12.44
CA LYS A 851 0.44 37.67 12.70
C LYS A 851 1.08 36.75 13.72
N ALA A 852 0.26 36.23 14.65
CA ALA A 852 0.68 35.31 15.69
C ALA A 852 2.02 35.72 16.32
N SER A 853 2.06 36.89 16.97
CA SER A 853 3.24 37.45 17.64
C SER A 853 2.96 37.67 19.13
N THR A 854 3.87 38.31 19.87
CA THR A 854 3.74 38.59 21.32
C THR A 854 3.61 40.08 21.63
N VAL A 855 3.41 40.93 20.62
CA VAL A 855 3.46 42.39 20.77
C VAL A 855 2.45 42.92 21.78
N TYR A 856 1.24 42.35 21.83
CA TYR A 856 0.21 42.81 22.79
C TYR A 856 0.56 42.51 24.25
N MET A 857 1.59 41.70 24.53
CA MET A 857 2.13 41.51 25.88
C MET A 857 3.20 42.54 26.25
N TRP A 858 3.94 43.06 25.28
CA TRP A 858 5.21 43.75 25.55
C TRP A 858 5.19 45.23 25.22
N ASP A 859 4.49 45.67 24.15
CA ASP A 859 4.43 47.10 23.83
C ASP A 859 3.61 47.83 24.90
N ILE A 860 4.19 48.85 25.53
CA ILE A 860 3.54 49.63 26.59
C ILE A 860 2.26 50.34 26.11
N ARG A 861 2.13 50.55 24.79
CA ARG A 861 0.96 51.14 24.12
C ARG A 861 -0.11 50.10 23.79
N SER A 862 0.17 48.82 23.96
CA SER A 862 -0.80 47.75 23.72
C SER A 862 -1.95 47.77 24.74
N PRO A 863 -3.14 47.26 24.39
CA PRO A 863 -4.30 47.37 25.27
C PRO A 863 -4.15 46.62 26.60
N LEU A 864 -3.41 45.49 26.61
CA LEU A 864 -3.13 44.75 27.85
C LEU A 864 -2.18 45.52 28.77
N GLN A 865 -1.17 46.21 28.23
CA GLN A 865 -0.29 47.05 29.04
C GLN A 865 -1.01 48.29 29.56
N ILE A 866 -1.81 48.97 28.72
CA ILE A 866 -2.61 50.13 29.11
C ILE A 866 -3.57 49.77 30.27
N TYR A 867 -4.32 48.67 30.13
CA TYR A 867 -5.25 48.25 31.18
C TYR A 867 -4.51 47.94 32.48
N MET A 868 -3.41 47.18 32.42
CA MET A 868 -2.60 46.88 33.60
C MET A 868 -2.11 48.15 34.29
N LEU A 869 -1.53 49.10 33.56
CA LEU A 869 -1.03 50.36 34.12
C LEU A 869 -2.15 51.20 34.75
N LYS A 870 -3.36 51.17 34.18
CA LYS A 870 -4.53 51.85 34.74
C LYS A 870 -4.90 51.32 36.14
N GLN A 871 -4.81 50.00 36.36
CA GLN A 871 -5.10 49.36 37.65
C GLN A 871 -4.15 49.79 38.78
N PHE A 872 -2.96 50.32 38.44
CA PHE A 872 -1.92 50.72 39.40
C PHE A 872 -1.70 52.23 39.47
N ARG A 873 -2.62 53.06 38.94
CA ARG A 873 -2.52 54.53 39.06
C ARG A 873 -2.41 55.02 40.51
N LYS A 874 -3.02 54.29 41.45
CA LYS A 874 -3.00 54.58 42.90
C LYS A 874 -1.84 53.93 43.66
N ASP A 875 -1.06 53.04 43.01
CA ASP A 875 0.12 52.36 43.57
C ASP A 875 1.25 52.35 42.51
N PRO A 876 1.83 53.52 42.19
CA PRO A 876 2.85 53.64 41.13
C PRO A 876 4.18 52.99 41.51
N LEU A 877 4.39 52.65 42.78
CA LEU A 877 5.59 51.99 43.30
C LEU A 877 5.51 50.45 43.24
N ALA A 878 4.35 49.88 42.90
CA ALA A 878 4.20 48.44 42.73
C ALA A 878 5.25 47.88 41.76
N SER A 879 5.94 46.80 42.16
CA SER A 879 6.92 46.13 41.31
C SER A 879 6.28 45.59 40.01
N SER A 880 7.07 45.50 38.93
CA SER A 880 6.61 44.95 37.65
C SER A 880 5.97 43.57 37.81
N LEU A 881 6.60 42.70 38.62
CA LEU A 881 6.09 41.36 38.92
C LEU A 881 4.70 41.39 39.58
N LYS A 882 4.48 42.28 40.57
CA LYS A 882 3.18 42.44 41.24
C LYS A 882 2.10 42.92 40.25
N ARG A 883 2.45 43.83 39.33
CA ARG A 883 1.52 44.32 38.29
C ARG A 883 1.09 43.20 37.35
N TRP A 884 2.06 42.44 36.84
CA TRP A 884 1.80 41.29 35.97
C TRP A 884 0.97 40.21 36.68
N ALA A 885 1.31 39.91 37.94
CA ALA A 885 0.59 38.97 38.78
C ALA A 885 -0.87 39.37 39.02
N LYS A 886 -1.17 40.65 39.20
CA LYS A 886 -2.51 41.14 39.48
C LYS A 886 -3.50 40.90 38.35
N VAL A 887 -3.08 41.17 37.11
CA VAL A 887 -3.98 41.06 35.94
C VAL A 887 -3.93 39.69 35.26
N GLY A 888 -2.90 38.87 35.53
CA GLY A 888 -2.71 37.54 34.94
C GLY A 888 -3.96 36.64 34.97
N PRO A 889 -4.62 36.44 36.13
CA PRO A 889 -5.84 35.64 36.21
C PRO A 889 -6.99 36.20 35.37
N LEU A 890 -7.19 37.53 35.39
CA LEU A 890 -8.22 38.19 34.58
C LEU A 890 -7.97 37.99 33.09
N TYR A 891 -6.72 38.13 32.64
CA TYR A 891 -6.33 37.96 31.25
C TYR A 891 -6.49 36.50 30.78
N LYS A 892 -6.18 35.54 31.65
CA LYS A 892 -6.44 34.12 31.36
C LYS A 892 -7.92 33.87 31.11
N GLU A 893 -8.79 34.37 31.98
CA GLU A 893 -10.24 34.19 31.86
C GLU A 893 -10.78 34.93 30.62
N TYR A 894 -10.34 36.17 30.38
CA TYR A 894 -10.75 36.97 29.24
C TYR A 894 -10.32 36.37 27.90
N GLY A 895 -9.04 35.97 27.76
CA GLY A 895 -8.54 35.29 26.57
C GLY A 895 -9.27 33.97 26.30
N SER A 896 -9.50 33.17 27.35
CA SER A 896 -10.30 31.94 27.24
C SER A 896 -11.72 32.21 26.78
N TYR A 897 -12.35 33.27 27.32
CA TYR A 897 -13.69 33.70 26.92
C TYR A 897 -13.74 34.07 25.45
N LEU A 898 -12.81 34.92 24.98
CA LEU A 898 -12.75 35.34 23.58
C LEU A 898 -12.57 34.15 22.63
N ILE A 899 -11.66 33.21 22.94
CA ILE A 899 -11.43 32.02 22.11
C ILE A 899 -12.70 31.15 22.03
N ARG A 900 -13.42 30.97 23.14
CA ARG A 900 -14.70 30.22 23.16
C ARG A 900 -15.80 30.93 22.37
N GLN A 901 -15.83 32.25 22.36
CA GLN A 901 -16.84 33.01 21.65
C GLN A 901 -16.60 33.10 20.15
N TYR A 902 -15.33 33.09 19.72
CA TYR A 902 -14.90 33.25 18.33
C TYR A 902 -13.90 32.15 17.90
N PRO A 903 -14.26 30.86 17.99
CA PRO A 903 -13.32 29.76 17.74
C PRO A 903 -12.85 29.71 16.27
N VAL A 904 -13.75 29.98 15.32
CA VAL A 904 -13.42 29.98 13.87
C VAL A 904 -12.43 31.10 13.55
N THR A 905 -12.70 32.32 14.02
CA THR A 905 -11.80 33.47 13.82
C THR A 905 -10.44 33.22 14.48
N PHE A 906 -10.43 32.60 15.68
CA PHE A 906 -9.18 32.22 16.34
C PHE A 906 -8.37 31.21 15.53
N ILE A 907 -9.03 30.21 14.95
CA ILE A 907 -8.37 29.24 14.08
C ILE A 907 -7.78 29.94 12.84
N GLN A 908 -8.55 30.80 12.17
CA GLN A 908 -8.12 31.46 10.94
C GLN A 908 -7.02 32.51 11.15
N MET A 909 -7.11 33.30 12.22
CA MET A 909 -6.26 34.48 12.41
C MET A 909 -5.07 34.26 13.34
N TYR A 910 -5.11 33.22 14.19
CA TYR A 910 -3.99 32.87 15.08
C TYR A 910 -3.44 31.47 14.78
N VAL A 911 -4.26 30.43 14.90
CA VAL A 911 -3.80 29.02 14.80
C VAL A 911 -3.19 28.72 13.44
N TRP A 912 -3.87 29.10 12.34
CA TRP A 912 -3.41 28.82 10.99
C TRP A 912 -2.12 29.57 10.63
N PRO A 913 -2.00 30.90 10.85
CA PRO A 913 -0.72 31.59 10.68
C PRO A 913 0.40 31.01 11.54
N ASN A 914 0.11 30.60 12.78
CA ASN A 914 1.12 30.00 13.65
C ASN A 914 1.49 28.59 13.19
N PHE A 915 0.55 27.82 12.61
CA PHE A 915 0.83 26.54 11.96
C PHE A 915 1.76 26.71 10.76
N LEU A 916 1.58 27.76 9.94
CA LEU A 916 2.52 28.08 8.87
C LEU A 916 3.93 28.40 9.40
N LYS A 917 4.02 29.10 10.54
CA LYS A 917 5.29 29.28 11.26
C LYS A 917 5.83 27.97 11.86
N TYR A 918 4.98 27.00 12.21
CA TYR A 918 5.46 25.67 12.59
C TYR A 918 6.16 24.97 11.43
N TYR A 919 5.52 25.03 10.25
CA TYR A 919 6.00 24.38 9.05
C TYR A 919 7.29 25.03 8.50
N ALA A 920 7.32 26.36 8.43
CA ALA A 920 8.47 27.16 8.00
C ALA A 920 8.78 28.22 9.07
N PRO A 921 9.56 27.87 10.11
CA PRO A 921 9.77 28.75 11.25
C PRO A 921 10.64 29.96 10.90
N PRO A 922 10.19 31.19 11.24
CA PRO A 922 11.00 32.39 11.02
C PRO A 922 12.25 32.36 11.90
N VAL A 923 13.32 32.98 11.42
CA VAL A 923 14.62 33.03 12.10
C VAL A 923 14.53 33.85 13.40
N GLU A 924 13.65 34.85 13.45
CA GLU A 924 13.21 35.70 14.58
C GLU A 924 14.19 35.79 15.75
N PHE A 925 14.78 36.98 15.94
CA PHE A 925 15.88 37.28 16.89
C PHE A 925 17.25 36.71 16.49
N LEU A 926 17.32 35.63 15.70
CA LEU A 926 18.60 35.12 15.20
C LEU A 926 19.06 35.78 13.88
N GLU A 927 18.22 36.62 13.26
CA GLU A 927 18.52 37.29 11.98
C GLU A 927 19.50 38.47 12.13
N GLN A 928 19.72 38.93 13.37
CA GLN A 928 20.65 40.00 13.67
C GLN A 928 21.44 39.71 14.95
N TYR A 929 22.73 39.99 14.94
CA TYR A 929 23.60 39.92 16.11
C TYR A 929 23.13 40.91 17.18
N SER A 930 22.84 40.39 18.38
CA SER A 930 22.31 41.16 19.51
C SER A 930 21.06 42.00 19.16
N THR A 931 20.18 41.46 18.31
CA THR A 931 18.95 42.11 17.82
C THR A 931 19.19 43.46 17.12
N GLY A 932 20.34 43.61 16.47
CA GLY A 932 20.72 44.81 15.72
C GLY A 932 21.14 45.99 16.59
N LYS A 933 21.30 45.80 17.92
CA LYS A 933 21.74 46.85 18.84
C LYS A 933 23.23 46.72 19.15
N ASP A 934 23.94 47.84 19.06
CA ASP A 934 25.36 47.97 19.40
C ASP A 934 25.61 48.34 20.87
N SER A 935 24.56 48.34 21.69
CA SER A 935 24.62 48.69 23.10
C SER A 935 23.82 47.72 23.97
N VAL A 936 24.28 47.56 25.21
CA VAL A 936 23.65 46.72 26.23
C VAL A 936 23.11 47.56 27.39
N MET A 937 22.12 47.03 28.12
CA MET A 937 21.63 47.67 29.34
C MET A 937 22.69 47.66 30.48
N PRO A 938 22.64 48.62 31.42
CA PRO A 938 23.61 48.72 32.52
C PRO A 938 23.81 47.43 33.33
N ILE A 939 22.75 46.63 33.49
CA ILE A 939 22.82 45.35 34.21
C ILE A 939 23.77 44.35 33.54
N ALA A 940 23.85 44.30 32.21
CA ALA A 940 24.77 43.41 31.51
C ALA A 940 26.22 43.87 31.69
N LYS A 941 26.47 45.19 31.66
CA LYS A 941 27.78 45.76 32.00
C LYS A 941 28.20 45.39 33.42
N ALA A 942 27.29 45.54 34.40
CA ALA A 942 27.56 45.21 35.79
C ALA A 942 27.80 43.71 36.00
N TRP A 943 27.02 42.85 35.35
CA TRP A 943 27.12 41.40 35.47
C TRP A 943 28.42 40.86 34.88
N PHE A 944 28.75 41.23 33.63
CA PHE A 944 29.92 40.72 32.90
C PHE A 944 31.19 41.58 33.05
N GLY A 945 31.12 42.71 33.77
CA GLY A 945 32.25 43.60 33.96
C GLY A 945 32.72 44.31 32.69
N TYR A 946 31.81 44.62 31.76
CA TYR A 946 32.18 45.30 30.51
C TYR A 946 32.74 46.71 30.78
N LYS A 947 33.74 47.13 29.99
CA LYS A 947 34.32 48.48 30.10
C LYS A 947 33.37 49.57 29.61
N SER A 948 32.51 49.27 28.64
CA SER A 948 31.54 50.18 28.02
C SER A 948 30.18 49.50 27.87
N LEU A 949 29.12 50.30 27.67
CA LEU A 949 27.81 49.80 27.25
C LEU A 949 27.81 49.41 25.77
N ARG A 950 28.78 49.86 24.96
CA ARG A 950 28.87 49.50 23.55
C ARG A 950 29.55 48.14 23.34
N ILE A 951 28.92 47.28 22.55
CA ILE A 951 29.48 46.02 22.06
C ILE A 951 29.92 46.19 20.60
N LYS A 952 30.92 45.41 20.18
CA LYS A 952 31.49 45.50 18.82
C LYS A 952 31.39 44.15 18.10
N SER A 953 31.13 44.19 16.80
CA SER A 953 31.27 43.06 15.88
C SER A 953 32.43 43.33 14.93
N ARG A 954 33.04 42.28 14.36
CA ARG A 954 34.01 42.45 13.26
C ARG A 954 33.35 42.64 11.90
N PHE A 955 32.05 42.38 11.79
CA PHE A 955 31.27 42.65 10.58
C PHE A 955 30.82 44.11 10.52
N LYS A 956 30.66 44.62 9.29
CA LYS A 956 30.15 45.98 9.03
C LYS A 956 28.68 46.13 9.39
N THR A 957 27.88 45.11 9.10
CA THR A 957 26.47 45.00 9.48
C THR A 957 26.30 43.93 10.56
N MET A 958 25.23 44.04 11.35
CA MET A 958 24.87 43.04 12.35
C MET A 958 23.96 41.94 11.80
N GLU A 959 23.75 41.89 10.48
CA GLU A 959 22.82 40.93 9.85
C GLU A 959 23.42 39.52 9.76
N VAL A 960 22.57 38.52 9.93
CA VAL A 960 22.95 37.10 9.96
C VAL A 960 22.13 36.33 8.92
N HIS A 961 22.70 36.15 7.73
CA HIS A 961 22.03 35.45 6.62
C HIS A 961 22.27 33.94 6.57
N VAL A 962 23.24 33.42 7.31
CA VAL A 962 23.61 31.99 7.26
C VAL A 962 22.49 31.07 7.77
N LEU A 963 21.47 31.63 8.43
CA LEU A 963 20.33 30.88 8.97
C LEU A 963 19.08 30.95 8.06
N ASP A 964 19.12 31.74 6.98
CA ASP A 964 17.95 32.03 6.14
C ASP A 964 17.45 30.80 5.36
N PHE A 965 18.26 29.73 5.27
CA PHE A 965 17.87 28.48 4.62
C PHE A 965 16.98 27.58 5.53
N PHE A 966 17.01 27.78 6.85
CA PHE A 966 16.30 26.93 7.81
C PHE A 966 14.78 26.86 7.64
N PRO A 967 14.06 27.96 7.33
CA PRO A 967 12.62 27.91 7.08
C PRO A 967 12.28 26.94 5.93
N VAL A 968 13.03 27.01 4.82
CA VAL A 968 12.85 26.14 3.64
C VAL A 968 13.24 24.70 3.98
N PHE A 969 14.38 24.50 4.64
CA PHE A 969 14.86 23.20 5.08
C PHE A 969 13.86 22.49 6.00
N THR A 970 13.29 23.22 6.97
CA THR A 970 12.31 22.69 7.92
C THR A 970 10.99 22.35 7.25
N GLY A 971 10.55 23.14 6.27
CA GLY A 971 9.37 22.79 5.47
C GLY A 971 9.58 21.48 4.71
N ALA A 972 10.70 21.37 3.99
CA ALA A 972 11.04 20.19 3.20
C ALA A 972 11.15 18.92 4.08
N ILE A 973 11.79 19.03 5.24
CA ILE A 973 12.00 17.88 6.11
C ILE A 973 10.71 17.38 6.77
N ASN A 974 9.79 18.28 7.12
CA ASN A 974 8.48 17.89 7.65
C ASN A 974 7.68 17.07 6.62
N ILE A 975 7.68 17.49 5.35
CA ILE A 975 7.07 16.70 4.27
C ILE A 975 7.75 15.33 4.15
N LEU A 976 9.08 15.33 4.06
CA LEU A 976 9.86 14.11 3.88
C LEU A 976 9.64 13.11 5.04
N PHE A 977 9.52 13.61 6.27
CA PHE A 977 9.24 12.80 7.44
C PHE A 977 7.88 12.11 7.37
N VAL A 978 6.82 12.85 7.03
CA VAL A 978 5.47 12.29 6.87
C VAL A 978 5.46 11.23 5.76
N LEU A 979 6.05 11.54 4.60
CA LEU A 979 6.16 10.58 3.49
C LEU A 979 6.98 9.34 3.88
N SER A 980 8.04 9.51 4.66
CA SER A 980 8.88 8.40 5.14
C SER A 980 8.13 7.51 6.12
N ILE A 981 7.36 8.07 7.06
CA ILE A 981 6.51 7.30 7.96
C ILE A 981 5.46 6.51 7.17
N ILE A 982 4.74 7.17 6.25
CA ILE A 982 3.75 6.51 5.40
C ILE A 982 4.40 5.36 4.63
N SER A 983 5.56 5.60 4.02
CA SER A 983 6.31 4.57 3.28
C SER A 983 6.74 3.40 4.18
N PHE A 984 7.18 3.68 5.41
CA PHE A 984 7.57 2.64 6.38
C PHE A 984 6.40 1.72 6.76
N PHE A 985 5.19 2.27 6.92
CA PHE A 985 4.00 1.47 7.19
C PHE A 985 3.50 0.71 5.96
N ILE A 986 3.54 1.33 4.77
CA ILE A 986 3.19 0.68 3.49
C ILE A 986 4.07 -0.54 3.22
N LEU A 987 5.38 -0.42 3.47
CA LEU A 987 6.36 -1.50 3.27
C LEU A 987 6.36 -2.56 4.39
N GLU A 988 5.35 -2.54 5.27
CA GLU A 988 5.25 -3.41 6.44
C GLU A 988 6.51 -3.42 7.34
N GLY A 989 7.28 -2.33 7.34
CA GLY A 989 8.52 -2.22 8.10
C GLY A 989 8.29 -2.42 9.61
N TYR A 990 7.06 -2.16 10.08
CA TYR A 990 6.66 -2.40 11.46
C TYR A 990 6.70 -3.87 11.88
N LYS A 991 6.48 -4.82 10.96
CA LYS A 991 6.58 -6.26 11.21
C LYS A 991 8.04 -6.72 11.22
N GLN A 992 8.85 -6.18 10.32
CA GLN A 992 10.23 -6.64 10.07
C GLN A 992 11.28 -6.04 11.02
N LYS A 993 11.11 -4.78 11.47
CA LYS A 993 12.11 -4.05 12.26
C LYS A 993 11.51 -3.46 13.53
N LYS A 994 11.23 -4.31 14.52
CA LYS A 994 10.66 -3.92 15.84
C LYS A 994 11.38 -2.73 16.50
N VAL A 995 12.71 -2.63 16.39
CA VAL A 995 13.50 -1.51 16.95
C VAL A 995 13.17 -0.18 16.26
N LEU A 996 13.14 -0.18 14.93
CA LEU A 996 12.81 1.00 14.13
C LEU A 996 11.36 1.43 14.36
N THR A 997 10.43 0.48 14.46
CA THR A 997 9.02 0.77 14.80
C THR A 997 8.89 1.58 16.08
N LYS A 998 9.62 1.18 17.13
CA LYS A 998 9.57 1.89 18.42
C LYS A 998 10.11 3.33 18.30
N LEU A 999 11.18 3.55 17.53
CA LEU A 999 11.70 4.89 17.27
C LEU A 999 10.68 5.75 16.51
N VAL A 1000 10.07 5.21 15.45
CA VAL A 1000 9.04 5.90 14.66
C VAL A 1000 7.86 6.32 15.53
N ILE A 1001 7.41 5.44 16.42
CA ILE A 1001 6.31 5.74 17.36
C ILE A 1001 6.69 6.89 18.29
N ILE A 1002 7.89 6.87 18.90
CA ILE A 1002 8.30 7.96 19.81
C ILE A 1002 8.47 9.27 19.05
N ALA A 1003 9.18 9.27 17.92
CA ALA A 1003 9.44 10.47 17.14
C ALA A 1003 8.11 11.06 16.60
N GLY A 1004 7.22 10.22 16.07
CA GLY A 1004 5.90 10.64 15.60
C GLY A 1004 5.00 11.15 16.72
N SER A 1005 5.00 10.49 17.89
CA SER A 1005 4.22 10.93 19.06
C SER A 1005 4.72 12.28 19.60
N TYR A 1006 6.05 12.45 19.67
CA TYR A 1006 6.66 13.72 20.05
C TYR A 1006 6.32 14.82 19.05
N TRP A 1007 6.48 14.57 17.74
CA TRP A 1007 6.20 15.54 16.69
C TRP A 1007 4.74 16.01 16.73
N MET A 1008 3.80 15.07 16.83
CA MET A 1008 2.37 15.38 16.89
C MET A 1008 1.99 16.16 18.16
N MET A 1009 2.54 15.78 19.32
CA MET A 1009 2.30 16.50 20.57
C MET A 1009 2.95 17.89 20.57
N ASN A 1010 4.17 18.00 20.02
CA ASN A 1010 4.88 19.27 19.89
C ASN A 1010 4.11 20.23 18.96
N LEU A 1011 3.59 19.73 17.84
CA LEU A 1011 2.71 20.47 16.93
C LEU A 1011 1.44 20.95 17.65
N ALA A 1012 0.70 20.03 18.25
CA ALA A 1012 -0.56 20.32 18.93
C ALA A 1012 -0.38 21.32 20.08
N PHE A 1013 0.71 21.23 20.84
CA PHE A 1013 0.98 22.19 21.91
C PHE A 1013 1.47 23.53 21.37
N SER A 1014 2.46 23.53 20.48
CA SER A 1014 3.16 24.76 20.07
C SER A 1014 2.28 25.71 19.28
N VAL A 1015 1.44 25.19 18.38
CA VAL A 1015 0.60 26.02 17.50
C VAL A 1015 -0.45 26.82 18.29
N PHE A 1016 -0.91 26.29 19.43
CA PHE A 1016 -1.90 26.96 20.28
C PHE A 1016 -1.27 27.79 21.41
N ALA A 1017 -0.11 27.37 21.92
CA ALA A 1017 0.48 27.95 23.13
C ALA A 1017 1.15 29.31 22.88
N SER A 1018 2.04 29.41 21.88
CA SER A 1018 2.86 30.61 21.67
C SER A 1018 3.29 30.76 20.22
N PRO A 1019 3.63 31.99 19.77
CA PRO A 1019 4.27 32.22 18.48
C PRO A 1019 5.48 31.32 18.26
N ILE A 1020 5.55 30.71 17.07
CA ILE A 1020 6.63 29.80 16.71
C ILE A 1020 7.74 30.54 15.98
N ALA A 1021 8.98 30.22 16.37
CA ALA A 1021 10.23 30.70 15.79
C ALA A 1021 11.25 29.56 15.72
N LEU A 1022 12.29 29.71 14.90
CA LEU A 1022 13.32 28.69 14.66
C LEU A 1022 13.96 28.20 15.96
N ARG A 1023 14.30 29.12 16.87
CA ARG A 1023 14.91 28.82 18.18
C ARG A 1023 14.08 27.86 19.05
N PHE A 1024 12.77 27.74 18.83
CA PHE A 1024 11.89 26.82 19.55
C PHE A 1024 11.70 25.47 18.84
N GLN A 1025 12.03 25.38 17.55
CA GLN A 1025 11.83 24.18 16.73
C GLN A 1025 13.07 23.29 16.62
N LEU A 1026 14.25 23.74 17.06
CA LEU A 1026 15.51 23.01 16.85
C LEU A 1026 15.48 21.56 17.36
N LEU A 1027 14.90 21.28 18.53
CA LEU A 1027 14.75 19.91 19.03
C LEU A 1027 13.91 19.05 18.08
N ASN A 1028 12.81 19.61 17.59
CA ASN A 1028 11.93 18.94 16.65
C ASN A 1028 12.66 18.63 15.34
N ILE A 1029 13.40 19.59 14.78
CA ILE A 1029 14.18 19.41 13.55
C ILE A 1029 15.24 18.32 13.72
N ILE A 1030 15.93 18.27 14.88
CA ILE A 1030 16.93 17.23 15.18
C ILE A 1030 16.29 15.83 15.18
N ILE A 1031 15.16 15.67 15.88
CA ILE A 1031 14.45 14.39 16.00
C ILE A 1031 13.90 13.94 14.64
N VAL A 1032 13.23 14.85 13.93
CA VAL A 1032 12.63 14.60 12.63
C VAL A 1032 13.68 14.22 11.59
N LEU A 1033 14.80 14.94 11.49
CA LEU A 1033 15.88 14.58 10.57
C LEU A 1033 16.48 13.23 10.89
N SER A 1034 16.82 13.01 12.16
CA SER A 1034 17.43 11.75 12.60
C SER A 1034 16.53 10.56 12.24
N CYS A 1035 15.24 10.65 12.57
CA CYS A 1035 14.28 9.58 12.27
C CYS A 1035 14.06 9.41 10.75
N THR A 1036 13.94 10.51 10.00
CA THR A 1036 13.76 10.48 8.54
C THR A 1036 14.92 9.79 7.86
N SER A 1037 16.17 10.15 8.20
CA SER A 1037 17.37 9.54 7.63
C SER A 1037 17.44 8.04 7.90
N VAL A 1038 17.06 7.60 9.11
CA VAL A 1038 17.02 6.17 9.47
C VAL A 1038 15.98 5.42 8.61
N ILE A 1039 14.77 5.97 8.48
CA ILE A 1039 13.70 5.34 7.69
C ILE A 1039 14.10 5.25 6.22
N ILE A 1040 14.64 6.33 5.63
CA ILE A 1040 15.10 6.34 4.25
C ILE A 1040 16.19 5.30 4.04
N GLU A 1041 17.16 5.20 4.96
CA GLU A 1041 18.19 4.18 4.86
C GLU A 1041 17.61 2.76 4.90
N TYR A 1042 16.65 2.50 5.80
CA TYR A 1042 15.96 1.22 5.83
C TYR A 1042 15.27 0.93 4.50
N ILE A 1043 14.55 1.89 3.94
CA ILE A 1043 13.88 1.75 2.63
C ILE A 1043 14.92 1.43 1.54
N VAL A 1044 16.04 2.14 1.50
CA VAL A 1044 17.12 1.90 0.52
C VAL A 1044 17.78 0.55 0.70
N LYS A 1045 18.04 0.11 1.94
CA LYS A 1045 18.61 -1.22 2.23
C LYS A 1045 17.64 -2.33 1.85
N SER A 1046 16.37 -2.21 2.19
CA SER A 1046 15.34 -3.17 1.79
C SER A 1046 15.28 -3.32 0.27
N MET A 1047 15.37 -2.23 -0.48
CA MET A 1047 15.46 -2.26 -1.95
C MET A 1047 16.73 -2.95 -2.46
N ARG A 1048 17.89 -2.73 -1.83
CA ARG A 1048 19.16 -3.37 -2.24
C ARG A 1048 19.22 -4.86 -1.92
N THR A 1049 18.69 -5.28 -0.77
CA THR A 1049 18.71 -6.68 -0.34
C THR A 1049 17.86 -7.54 -1.27
N MET A 1050 16.72 -7.00 -1.73
CA MET A 1050 15.91 -7.61 -2.80
C MET A 1050 16.66 -7.72 -4.14
N ASN A 1051 17.59 -6.82 -4.45
CA ASN A 1051 18.40 -6.90 -5.66
C ASN A 1051 19.56 -7.90 -5.55
N ILE A 1052 20.16 -8.07 -4.35
CA ILE A 1052 21.29 -8.99 -4.12
C ILE A 1052 20.82 -10.44 -4.04
N SER A 1053 19.69 -10.72 -3.37
CA SER A 1053 19.10 -12.06 -3.37
C SER A 1053 18.76 -12.53 -4.79
N VAL A 1054 18.39 -11.59 -5.67
CA VAL A 1054 18.15 -11.88 -7.09
C VAL A 1054 19.44 -12.15 -7.87
N SER A 1055 20.59 -11.60 -7.47
CA SER A 1055 21.90 -11.88 -8.10
C SER A 1055 22.60 -13.13 -7.56
N GLU A 1056 22.45 -13.46 -6.27
CA GLU A 1056 23.03 -14.67 -5.66
C GLU A 1056 22.30 -15.94 -6.11
N ILE A 1057 20.97 -15.89 -6.27
CA ILE A 1057 20.20 -16.99 -6.89
C ILE A 1057 20.67 -17.24 -8.33
N ASN A 1058 21.00 -16.18 -9.09
CA ASN A 1058 21.55 -16.32 -10.44
C ASN A 1058 23.02 -16.83 -10.45
N ALA A 1059 23.74 -16.78 -9.33
CA ALA A 1059 25.12 -17.26 -9.21
C ALA A 1059 25.18 -18.72 -8.73
N GLU A 1060 24.29 -19.13 -7.83
CA GLU A 1060 24.16 -20.54 -7.41
C GLU A 1060 23.61 -21.43 -8.54
N GLU A 1061 22.69 -20.92 -9.39
CA GLU A 1061 22.25 -21.64 -10.60
C GLU A 1061 23.39 -21.85 -11.63
N ASN A 1062 24.44 -21.00 -11.62
CA ASN A 1062 25.62 -21.19 -12.48
C ASN A 1062 26.67 -22.16 -11.90
N ILE A 1063 26.61 -22.47 -10.60
CA ILE A 1063 27.53 -23.40 -9.94
C ILE A 1063 27.00 -24.84 -9.98
N ILE A 1064 25.68 -25.04 -10.12
CA ILE A 1064 25.07 -26.37 -10.33
C ILE A 1064 25.22 -26.86 -11.79
N LEU A 1065 25.68 -26.00 -12.71
CA LEU A 1065 25.99 -26.37 -14.11
C LEU A 1065 27.45 -26.80 -14.34
N ILE A 1066 28.24 -26.96 -13.27
CA ILE A 1066 29.57 -27.60 -13.32
C ILE A 1066 29.62 -28.70 -12.25
N HIS A 1067 28.80 -29.74 -12.43
CA HIS A 1067 29.13 -31.13 -12.07
C HIS A 1067 28.22 -32.14 -12.74
#